data_AF-A0A8B5X599-F1
#
_entry.id   AF-A0A8B5X599-F1
#
_cell.length_a   1.000
_cell.length_b   1.000
_cell.length_c   1.000
_cell.angle_alpha   90.00
_cell.angle_beta   90.00
_cell.angle_gamma   90.00
#
_symmetry.space_group_name_H-M   'P 1'
#
loop_
_entity.id
_entity.type
_entity.pdbx_description
1 polymer ?
#
loop_
_entity_poly.entity_id
_entity_poly.type
_entity_poly.pdbx_seq_one_letter_code
_entity_poly.pdbx_strand_id
1 'polypeptide(L)'
;MAVHGTFSVAIDASGMKADLVIKSSPDAPEITVEAVGKELDRKGVRSARSAADIGEVLARAATDGAERLTVCEGVPPENGHAESVEWEDITIPPEFADIAEQILSAAQVPAFSIEKKKKITEKKPVMTKSRLPFVKPKTEMVDVVRTENVRESVYVDPSVQRTGFADEGAVIGTILPYSPGTPGKNVYGSAVQPVPPADPRFHLGPGIKKNGRDLVSVYAGFIRIGRNWADIVPYSRHDWKIVVSSDKASCSLAIEPGHEDAPVPDTAEVIDAARAAGCPIESLLEEDRIATVIRDAIGAGRTDHIPISKNQESVIELEIGDDRLTAVLNLRKGRGTGRPLLLKEIGAAIRGTGLRNLDNDRIKEDITTFYASTETELVGYLLAEGTPPTRGTDQSIEYTVRFLDAERTEQHLASVASRGDLLREMTSLPVFPFDAVERVAFVEQDQRVAEITPATVGSPGVDVYGAVIPGIGGQELPLQLFEDIERTQNLLVSRRKGVLDVGTVDDRIVLRVRPHEDACVNIVIAEDRMTAYIRITKDQGGGRPLSMDAVRAEIEESGVTYGIRDDILESALEQARDDGEVNGAPFAFGEPAVGGDGRKFRWCIAYAPGRNVTIRPDGTADYKNAPRFTTVRAGTEIAELLPSTGEPIPGTDVSGRTIPAPETPDDTIEAANYVATRDEDDGRRVFIAECDGELAFNGKRMEIRPGHAVAGNVGAATGNIRFPGSVSVAGAVESGYFIVSGGEVRISDTIEAALVSAELDIAIGGGIQGGGKAVVRTKRGVVATFIEQATVLAVSDVMVKNTILRCAIKCNGRVVVAGDRGGIVGGTVRARRGLDVASLGNSAGVKTTISFGQDYLIADRIESEQKEIEKLKGEIVSIDAALGRASSDPGSFSELKTRKVKAMKMMEKRGSRVFLLREKFEEHFASEVKIRGTLYPGVVIESHGRYYEATSPKKKIEIVFDEQTGRLIERPLA
;
A
#
# COMPACT_ATOMS: atom_id res chain seq x y z
N MET A 1 100.79 49.24 41.64
CA MET A 1 102.12 48.60 41.82
C MET A 1 102.49 47.97 40.49
N ALA A 2 103.69 48.22 40.00
CA ALA A 2 104.22 47.66 38.75
C ALA A 2 104.69 46.21 39.00
N VAL A 3 104.40 45.29 38.08
CA VAL A 3 104.87 43.89 38.17
C VAL A 3 106.16 43.76 37.37
N HIS A 4 107.27 43.52 38.06
CA HIS A 4 108.59 43.36 37.46
C HIS A 4 108.98 41.89 37.40
N GLY A 5 109.34 41.40 36.21
CA GLY A 5 109.64 39.98 36.01
C GLY A 5 109.57 39.49 34.56
N THR A 6 109.62 38.18 34.38
CA THR A 6 109.38 37.53 33.08
C THR A 6 108.02 36.87 33.06
N PHE A 7 107.33 36.89 31.92
CA PHE A 7 106.04 36.22 31.77
C PHE A 7 106.02 35.27 30.58
N SER A 8 105.12 34.28 30.64
CA SER A 8 104.75 33.46 29.49
C SER A 8 103.26 33.16 29.52
N VAL A 9 102.68 32.86 28.36
CA VAL A 9 101.28 32.46 28.25
C VAL A 9 101.20 30.95 28.13
N ALA A 10 100.52 30.32 29.07
CA ALA A 10 100.19 28.90 29.08
C ALA A 10 98.71 28.72 28.72
N ILE A 11 98.45 28.01 27.63
CA ILE A 11 97.09 27.65 27.22
C ILE A 11 96.87 26.20 27.62
N ASP A 12 95.72 25.92 28.22
CA ASP A 12 95.36 24.57 28.64
C ASP A 12 95.14 23.64 27.43
N ALA A 13 95.21 22.32 27.66
CA ALA A 13 95.12 21.33 26.59
C ALA A 13 93.76 21.34 25.85
N SER A 14 92.70 21.83 26.50
CA SER A 14 91.37 21.97 25.89
C SER A 14 91.24 23.23 25.02
N GLY A 15 92.21 24.15 25.11
CA GLY A 15 92.17 25.45 24.44
C GLY A 15 91.08 26.39 24.98
N MET A 16 90.47 26.06 26.12
CA MET A 16 89.39 26.85 26.73
C MET A 16 89.91 27.94 27.66
N LYS A 17 91.19 27.89 28.05
CA LYS A 17 91.73 28.81 29.05
C LYS A 17 93.18 29.19 28.75
N ALA A 18 93.44 30.49 28.71
CA ALA A 18 94.77 31.07 28.55
C ALA A 18 95.19 31.79 29.83
N ASP A 19 96.19 31.26 30.50
CA ASP A 19 96.76 31.85 31.71
C ASP A 19 98.09 32.55 31.41
N LEU A 20 98.28 33.69 32.03
CA LEU A 20 99.55 34.39 32.13
C LEU A 20 100.29 33.88 33.35
N VAL A 21 101.46 33.31 33.12
CA VAL A 21 102.38 32.82 34.15
C VAL A 21 103.49 33.84 34.31
N ILE A 22 103.59 34.43 35.50
CA ILE A 22 104.53 35.49 35.83
C ILE A 22 105.54 34.97 36.85
N LYS A 23 106.82 35.18 36.57
CA LYS A 23 107.91 34.98 37.53
C LYS A 23 108.49 36.33 37.90
N SER A 24 108.14 36.81 39.09
CA SER A 24 108.54 38.13 39.59
C SER A 24 110.04 38.15 39.92
N SER A 25 110.74 39.20 39.47
CA SER A 25 112.16 39.43 39.73
C SER A 25 112.41 40.93 39.86
N PRO A 26 112.95 41.43 41.00
CA PRO A 26 113.07 42.88 41.26
C PRO A 26 113.97 43.63 40.27
N ASP A 27 114.93 42.93 39.64
CA ASP A 27 115.92 43.51 38.72
C ASP A 27 115.49 43.46 37.25
N ALA A 28 114.26 43.01 36.97
CA ALA A 28 113.72 42.82 35.63
C ALA A 28 112.79 43.99 35.19
N PRO A 29 112.62 44.24 33.87
CA PRO A 29 111.71 45.27 33.37
C PRO A 29 110.24 44.99 33.75
N GLU A 30 109.44 46.06 33.81
CA GLU A 30 108.00 45.98 34.08
C GLU A 30 107.27 45.22 32.96
N ILE A 31 106.36 44.34 33.35
CA ILE A 31 105.48 43.62 32.43
C ILE A 31 104.33 44.54 32.05
N THR A 32 104.33 45.04 30.82
CA THR A 32 103.29 45.95 30.33
C THR A 32 102.13 45.19 29.68
N VAL A 33 100.95 45.81 29.72
CA VAL A 33 99.73 45.32 29.03
C VAL A 33 99.99 45.06 27.54
N GLU A 34 100.78 45.92 26.89
CA GLU A 34 101.09 45.81 25.46
C GLU A 34 102.01 44.61 25.15
N ALA A 35 102.95 44.29 26.04
CA ALA A 35 103.82 43.13 25.90
C ALA A 35 103.03 41.82 26.08
N VAL A 36 102.14 41.76 27.07
CA VAL A 36 101.26 40.62 27.30
C VAL A 36 100.29 40.42 26.13
N GLY A 37 99.71 41.50 25.60
CA GLY A 37 98.87 41.47 24.40
C GLY A 37 99.57 40.85 23.19
N LYS A 38 100.79 41.32 22.87
CA LYS A 38 101.57 40.77 21.73
C LYS A 38 101.91 39.29 21.89
N GLU A 39 102.22 38.83 23.10
CA GLU A 39 102.53 37.40 23.32
C GLU A 39 101.27 36.53 23.21
N LEU A 40 100.13 37.02 23.68
CA LEU A 40 98.86 36.32 23.51
C LEU A 40 98.43 36.23 22.03
N ASP A 41 98.68 37.28 21.24
CA ASP A 41 98.49 37.29 19.79
C ASP A 41 99.46 36.33 19.08
N ARG A 42 100.73 36.30 19.51
CA ARG A 42 101.74 35.37 19.00
C ARG A 42 101.35 33.90 19.25
N LYS A 43 100.69 33.63 20.37
CA LYS A 43 100.11 32.32 20.71
C LYS A 43 98.78 32.03 20.00
N GLY A 44 98.30 32.94 19.14
CA GLY A 44 97.15 32.75 18.28
C GLY A 44 95.80 32.93 18.97
N VAL A 45 95.77 33.54 20.16
CA VAL A 45 94.56 33.63 20.97
C VAL A 45 93.75 34.87 20.57
N ARG A 46 92.52 34.67 20.10
CA ARG A 46 91.70 35.67 19.37
C ARG A 46 90.43 36.10 20.09
N SER A 47 90.07 35.47 21.21
CA SER A 47 88.93 35.88 22.03
C SER A 47 89.10 37.33 22.51
N ALA A 48 88.01 38.11 22.48
CA ALA A 48 88.03 39.56 22.69
C ALA A 48 88.69 39.93 24.03
N ARG A 49 89.71 40.80 23.98
CA ARG A 49 90.38 41.33 25.17
C ARG A 49 90.39 42.83 25.09
N SER A 50 89.99 43.51 26.17
CA SER A 50 90.30 44.92 26.32
C SER A 50 91.67 45.07 26.98
N ALA A 51 92.37 46.17 26.67
CA ALA A 51 93.60 46.53 27.39
C ALA A 51 93.33 46.70 28.91
N ALA A 52 92.09 46.99 29.29
CA ALA A 52 91.66 47.07 30.69
C ALA A 52 91.67 45.71 31.38
N ASP A 53 91.18 44.63 30.73
CA ASP A 53 91.12 43.29 31.34
C ASP A 53 92.53 42.72 31.61
N ILE A 54 93.45 42.89 30.66
CA ILE A 54 94.85 42.49 30.83
C ILE A 54 95.52 43.33 31.93
N GLY A 55 95.19 44.63 31.99
CA GLY A 55 95.66 45.53 33.04
C GLY A 55 95.17 45.14 34.43
N GLU A 56 93.92 44.72 34.55
CA GLU A 56 93.33 44.26 35.82
C GLU A 56 93.99 42.96 36.29
N VAL A 57 94.25 42.01 35.37
CA VAL A 57 94.96 40.77 35.71
C VAL A 57 96.39 41.04 36.16
N LEU A 58 97.11 41.97 35.51
CA LEU A 58 98.44 42.39 35.94
C LEU A 58 98.41 43.12 37.30
N ALA A 59 97.39 43.95 37.56
CA ALA A 59 97.21 44.63 38.84
C ALA A 59 96.92 43.63 39.98
N ARG A 60 96.11 42.60 39.72
CA ARG A 60 95.90 41.48 40.66
C ARG A 60 97.18 40.69 40.89
N ALA A 61 97.97 40.43 39.85
CA ALA A 61 99.27 39.79 40.02
C ALA A 61 100.21 40.59 40.94
N ALA A 62 100.18 41.93 40.82
CA ALA A 62 100.97 42.83 41.67
C ALA A 62 100.55 42.82 43.14
N THR A 63 99.26 42.61 43.39
CA THR A 63 98.67 42.71 44.73
C THR A 63 98.68 41.36 45.45
N ASP A 64 98.34 40.29 44.74
CA ASP A 64 98.13 38.95 45.30
C ASP A 64 99.40 38.08 45.23
N GLY A 65 100.47 38.54 44.56
CA GLY A 65 101.71 37.78 44.38
C GLY A 65 101.54 36.50 43.54
N ALA A 66 100.45 36.40 42.77
CA ALA A 66 100.08 35.18 42.06
C ALA A 66 100.98 34.93 40.83
N GLU A 67 101.63 33.76 40.80
CA GLU A 67 102.52 33.35 39.70
C GLU A 67 101.77 32.92 38.44
N ARG A 68 100.44 32.71 38.51
CA ARG A 68 99.61 32.29 37.37
C ARG A 68 98.20 32.82 37.48
N LEU A 69 97.76 33.56 36.46
CA LEU A 69 96.44 34.19 36.43
C LEU A 69 95.81 34.08 35.05
N THR A 70 94.50 33.90 35.01
CA THR A 70 93.76 33.71 33.76
C THR A 70 93.53 35.04 33.07
N VAL A 71 93.92 35.12 31.80
CA VAL A 71 93.77 36.33 30.98
C VAL A 71 92.69 36.16 29.93
N CYS A 72 92.32 34.93 29.58
CA CYS A 72 91.23 34.70 28.64
C CYS A 72 90.60 33.32 28.82
N GLU A 73 89.26 33.25 28.73
CA GLU A 73 88.49 32.02 28.76
C GLU A 73 87.59 31.92 27.52
N GLY A 74 87.46 30.72 26.97
CA GLY A 74 86.52 30.40 25.90
C GLY A 74 85.10 30.19 26.45
N VAL A 75 84.11 30.22 25.56
CA VAL A 75 82.70 29.94 25.89
C VAL A 75 82.46 28.43 25.78
N PRO A 76 82.13 27.71 26.86
CA PRO A 76 81.90 26.27 26.81
C PRO A 76 80.67 25.93 25.96
N PRO A 77 80.64 24.77 25.28
CA PRO A 77 79.44 24.31 24.57
C PRO A 77 78.32 23.98 25.56
N GLU A 78 77.08 24.25 25.17
CA GLU A 78 75.90 23.75 25.88
C GLU A 78 75.54 22.39 25.31
N ASN A 79 75.57 21.35 26.16
CA ASN A 79 75.24 20.00 25.73
C ASN A 79 73.74 19.87 25.42
N GLY A 80 73.44 19.08 24.39
CA GLY A 80 72.09 18.72 24.03
C GLY A 80 71.43 17.78 25.04
N HIS A 81 70.11 17.65 24.98
CA HIS A 81 69.34 16.68 25.76
C HIS A 81 68.58 15.72 24.83
N ALA A 82 68.39 14.48 25.29
CA ALA A 82 67.58 13.49 24.60
C ALA A 82 66.10 13.89 24.58
N GLU A 83 65.29 13.19 23.78
CA GLU A 83 63.84 13.24 23.93
C GLU A 83 63.46 12.77 25.33
N SER A 84 62.56 13.52 25.99
CA SER A 84 62.00 13.17 27.29
C SER A 84 60.49 13.41 27.26
N VAL A 85 59.76 12.83 28.19
CA VAL A 85 58.30 12.98 28.27
C VAL A 85 57.95 13.68 29.57
N GLU A 86 57.20 14.78 29.48
CA GLU A 86 56.50 15.37 30.61
C GLU A 86 55.19 14.61 30.78
N TRP A 87 55.13 13.77 31.81
CA TRP A 87 53.97 12.93 32.05
C TRP A 87 52.85 13.66 32.77
N GLU A 88 51.62 13.35 32.39
CA GLU A 88 50.44 13.72 33.17
C GLU A 88 50.42 12.98 34.52
N ASP A 89 49.55 13.43 35.42
CA ASP A 89 49.30 12.76 36.70
C ASP A 89 48.47 11.50 36.48
N ILE A 90 49.19 10.39 36.28
CA ILE A 90 48.62 9.09 35.93
C ILE A 90 48.88 8.17 37.10
N THR A 91 47.89 8.04 37.96
CA THR A 91 47.90 7.13 39.11
C THR A 91 47.06 5.89 38.80
N ILE A 92 47.37 4.78 39.47
CA ILE A 92 46.49 3.60 39.43
C ILE A 92 45.38 3.85 40.45
N PRO A 93 44.09 3.86 40.03
CA PRO A 93 42.96 3.92 40.95
C PRO A 93 43.08 2.88 42.07
N PRO A 94 42.76 3.23 43.33
CA PRO A 94 42.88 2.30 44.46
C PRO A 94 42.14 0.97 44.25
N GLU A 95 40.98 0.98 43.59
CA GLU A 95 40.22 -0.25 43.26
C GLU A 95 40.95 -1.21 42.31
N PHE A 96 41.99 -0.74 41.63
CA PHE A 96 42.80 -1.52 40.72
C PHE A 96 44.13 -1.95 41.29
N ALA A 97 44.48 -1.57 42.52
CA ALA A 97 45.82 -1.81 43.08
C ALA A 97 46.21 -3.30 43.02
N ASP A 98 45.33 -4.19 43.50
CA ASP A 98 45.59 -5.64 43.56
C ASP A 98 45.64 -6.28 42.16
N ILE A 99 44.71 -5.88 41.27
CA ILE A 99 44.64 -6.40 39.91
C ILE A 99 45.81 -5.88 39.06
N ALA A 100 46.22 -4.63 39.27
CA ALA A 100 47.38 -4.05 38.60
C ALA A 100 48.65 -4.81 38.98
N GLU A 101 48.83 -5.17 40.25
CA GLU A 101 49.96 -5.99 40.70
C GLU A 101 49.97 -7.36 40.00
N GLN A 102 48.83 -8.02 39.91
CA GLN A 102 48.70 -9.32 39.23
C GLN A 102 48.97 -9.22 37.72
N ILE A 103 48.35 -8.26 37.03
CA ILE A 103 48.49 -8.11 35.57
C ILE A 103 49.89 -7.62 35.19
N LEU A 104 50.45 -6.66 35.92
CA LEU A 104 51.79 -6.13 35.63
C LEU A 104 52.90 -7.14 35.93
N SER A 105 52.73 -8.00 36.94
CA SER A 105 53.70 -9.06 37.25
C SER A 105 53.67 -10.23 36.23
N ALA A 106 52.50 -10.51 35.65
CA ALA A 106 52.34 -11.51 34.59
C ALA A 106 52.66 -10.98 33.17
N ALA A 107 52.74 -9.65 33.00
CA ALA A 107 52.96 -9.03 31.70
C ALA A 107 54.35 -9.34 31.11
N GLN A 108 54.39 -9.61 29.80
CA GLN A 108 55.65 -9.85 29.09
C GLN A 108 56.57 -8.62 29.10
N VAL A 109 57.87 -8.87 28.96
CA VAL A 109 58.91 -7.84 28.82
C VAL A 109 58.61 -7.00 27.57
N PRO A 110 58.60 -5.67 27.68
CA PRO A 110 58.24 -4.80 26.57
C PRO A 110 59.26 -4.88 25.43
N ALA A 111 58.77 -4.96 24.20
CA ALA A 111 59.59 -5.05 22.99
C ALA A 111 59.39 -3.81 22.11
N PHE A 112 60.50 -3.16 21.73
CA PHE A 112 60.49 -1.93 20.95
C PHE A 112 61.12 -2.16 19.58
N SER A 113 60.60 -1.47 18.57
CA SER A 113 61.18 -1.50 17.22
C SER A 113 61.24 -0.11 16.62
N ILE A 114 62.26 0.12 15.79
CA ILE A 114 62.41 1.35 15.01
C ILE A 114 62.32 1.05 13.52
N GLU A 115 61.64 1.90 12.77
CA GLU A 115 61.59 1.82 11.32
C GLU A 115 62.79 2.55 10.71
N LYS A 116 63.67 1.83 10.01
CA LYS A 116 64.78 2.40 9.23
C LYS A 116 64.52 2.27 7.74
N LYS A 117 64.72 3.36 7.01
CA LYS A 117 64.69 3.41 5.54
C LYS A 117 66.02 2.90 4.99
N LYS A 118 66.04 1.67 4.47
CA LYS A 118 67.21 1.07 3.82
C LYS A 118 67.12 1.29 2.31
N LYS A 119 68.14 1.91 1.73
CA LYS A 119 68.30 2.05 0.27
C LYS A 119 68.94 0.77 -0.26
N ILE A 120 68.22 0.05 -1.11
CA ILE A 120 68.65 -1.19 -1.75
C ILE A 120 68.91 -0.88 -3.22
N THR A 121 70.11 -1.19 -3.69
CA THR A 121 70.53 -0.98 -5.09
C THR A 121 70.38 -2.27 -5.87
N GLU A 122 69.56 -2.26 -6.92
CA GLU A 122 69.29 -3.41 -7.79
C GLU A 122 69.81 -3.15 -9.21
N LYS A 123 70.55 -4.10 -9.79
CA LYS A 123 71.08 -3.99 -11.16
C LYS A 123 70.01 -4.37 -12.19
N LYS A 124 69.53 -3.42 -13.01
CA LYS A 124 68.56 -3.67 -14.08
C LYS A 124 69.18 -3.51 -15.48
N PRO A 125 68.91 -4.43 -16.43
CA PRO A 125 69.39 -4.30 -17.81
C PRO A 125 68.63 -3.18 -18.53
N VAL A 126 69.33 -2.14 -18.97
CA VAL A 126 68.79 -1.04 -19.76
C VAL A 126 69.44 -1.07 -21.15
N MET A 127 68.63 -1.15 -22.20
CA MET A 127 69.11 -1.13 -23.59
C MET A 127 69.35 0.30 -24.05
N THR A 128 70.60 0.67 -24.34
CA THR A 128 70.95 1.93 -24.97
C THR A 128 71.05 1.73 -26.49
N LYS A 129 70.21 2.45 -27.25
CA LYS A 129 70.26 2.44 -28.72
C LYS A 129 71.45 3.28 -29.19
N SER A 130 72.27 2.71 -30.07
CA SER A 130 73.41 3.41 -30.66
C SER A 130 72.95 4.53 -31.60
N ARG A 131 73.70 5.64 -31.69
CA ARG A 131 73.38 6.79 -32.57
C ARG A 131 73.54 6.49 -34.06
N LEU A 132 74.09 5.33 -34.43
CA LEU A 132 74.31 4.89 -35.81
C LEU A 132 73.35 3.72 -36.16
N PRO A 133 72.61 3.77 -37.28
CA PRO A 133 71.47 2.86 -37.56
C PRO A 133 71.82 1.39 -37.83
N PHE A 134 73.10 1.03 -37.94
CA PHE A 134 73.55 -0.32 -38.32
C PHE A 134 74.20 -1.10 -37.15
N VAL A 135 74.29 -0.50 -35.96
CA VAL A 135 74.93 -1.11 -34.78
C VAL A 135 73.86 -1.62 -33.83
N LYS A 136 73.92 -2.91 -33.46
CA LYS A 136 72.96 -3.53 -32.53
C LYS A 136 72.98 -2.79 -31.17
N PRO A 137 71.81 -2.55 -30.54
CA PRO A 137 71.74 -1.88 -29.24
C PRO A 137 72.56 -2.63 -28.18
N LYS A 138 73.26 -1.87 -27.32
CA LYS A 138 74.06 -2.42 -26.23
C LYS A 138 73.19 -2.50 -24.98
N THR A 139 73.16 -3.65 -24.32
CA THR A 139 72.49 -3.79 -23.02
C THR A 139 73.51 -3.47 -21.93
N GLU A 140 73.28 -2.40 -21.15
CA GLU A 140 74.10 -2.03 -20.00
C GLU A 140 73.30 -2.20 -18.70
N MET A 141 73.92 -2.79 -17.68
CA MET A 141 73.29 -2.95 -16.36
C MET A 141 73.40 -1.63 -15.61
N VAL A 142 72.27 -1.02 -15.27
CA VAL A 142 72.21 0.24 -14.50
C VAL A 142 71.72 -0.06 -13.10
N ASP A 143 72.42 0.50 -12.10
CA ASP A 143 72.07 0.42 -10.69
C ASP A 143 70.84 1.30 -10.39
N VAL A 144 69.71 0.71 -9.98
CA VAL A 144 68.48 1.41 -9.59
C VAL A 144 68.29 1.30 -8.08
N VAL A 145 68.25 2.44 -7.38
CA VAL A 145 68.14 2.49 -5.90
C VAL A 145 66.67 2.59 -5.49
N ARG A 146 66.16 1.60 -4.74
CA ARG A 146 64.82 1.60 -4.13
C ARG A 146 64.94 1.72 -2.60
N THR A 147 64.04 2.45 -1.96
CA THR A 147 64.01 2.58 -0.48
C THR A 147 62.96 1.64 0.11
N GLU A 148 63.33 0.83 1.09
CA GLU A 148 62.47 -0.11 1.82
C GLU A 148 62.51 0.19 3.32
N ASN A 149 61.35 0.14 4.01
CA ASN A 149 61.27 0.34 5.46
C ASN A 149 61.50 -1.00 6.16
N VAL A 150 62.60 -1.13 6.90
CA VAL A 150 62.94 -2.32 7.69
C VAL A 150 62.72 -2.00 9.16
N ARG A 151 61.97 -2.84 9.89
CA ARG A 151 61.80 -2.74 11.34
C ARG A 151 62.95 -3.48 12.04
N GLU A 152 63.75 -2.76 12.80
CA GLU A 152 64.82 -3.33 13.63
C GLU A 152 64.39 -3.28 15.11
N SER A 153 64.58 -4.38 15.84
CA SER A 153 64.34 -4.42 17.28
C SER A 153 65.38 -3.57 18.00
N VAL A 154 64.93 -2.76 18.96
CA VAL A 154 65.80 -1.93 19.80
C VAL A 154 65.73 -2.45 21.22
N TYR A 155 66.89 -2.71 21.79
CA TYR A 155 67.01 -3.06 23.19
C TYR A 155 66.93 -1.79 24.04
N VAL A 156 66.02 -1.79 25.00
CA VAL A 156 65.95 -0.80 26.08
C VAL A 156 66.06 -1.52 27.41
N ASP A 157 66.50 -0.82 28.45
CA ASP A 157 66.49 -1.34 29.82
C ASP A 157 65.02 -1.57 30.26
N PRO A 158 64.59 -2.82 30.52
CA PRO A 158 63.19 -3.14 30.80
C PRO A 158 62.73 -2.71 32.19
N SER A 159 63.58 -2.09 33.00
CA SER A 159 63.24 -1.63 34.35
C SER A 159 62.12 -0.59 34.32
N VAL A 160 60.99 -0.89 34.99
CA VAL A 160 59.85 0.02 35.14
C VAL A 160 60.14 0.98 36.29
N GLN A 161 60.06 2.28 36.03
CA GLN A 161 60.27 3.35 37.01
C GLN A 161 58.96 3.85 37.61
N ARG A 162 57.89 3.88 36.81
CA ARG A 162 56.58 4.34 37.23
C ARG A 162 55.49 3.54 36.52
N THR A 163 54.38 3.34 37.21
CA THR A 163 53.16 2.73 36.66
C THR A 163 51.97 3.66 36.85
N GLY A 164 50.96 3.49 36.01
CA GLY A 164 49.74 4.30 36.03
C GLY A 164 48.60 3.58 35.32
N PHE A 165 47.41 4.16 35.32
CA PHE A 165 46.28 3.68 34.52
C PHE A 165 45.79 4.80 33.58
N ALA A 166 45.45 4.47 32.35
CA ALA A 166 44.80 5.40 31.44
C ALA A 166 43.64 4.73 30.71
N ASP A 167 42.56 5.50 30.55
CA ASP A 167 41.46 5.14 29.66
C ASP A 167 41.87 5.27 28.20
N GLU A 168 41.12 4.64 27.29
CA GLU A 168 41.34 4.75 25.85
C GLU A 168 41.22 6.21 25.37
N GLY A 169 42.22 6.69 24.62
CA GLY A 169 42.22 8.03 24.04
C GLY A 169 42.66 9.15 25.00
N ALA A 170 43.00 8.84 26.25
CA ALA A 170 43.54 9.81 27.19
C ALA A 170 44.92 10.33 26.75
N VAL A 171 45.17 11.63 26.96
CA VAL A 171 46.51 12.21 26.86
C VAL A 171 47.30 11.80 28.09
N ILE A 172 48.44 11.15 27.89
CA ILE A 172 49.23 10.56 28.97
C ILE A 172 50.55 11.30 29.20
N GLY A 173 50.97 12.15 28.27
CA GLY A 173 52.14 13.00 28.46
C GLY A 173 52.54 13.72 27.19
N THR A 174 53.47 14.64 27.29
CA THR A 174 53.96 15.46 26.17
C THR A 174 55.43 15.18 25.91
N ILE A 175 55.81 14.82 24.69
CA ILE A 175 57.20 14.56 24.32
C ILE A 175 57.94 15.86 24.02
N LEU A 176 58.99 16.12 24.79
CA LEU A 176 59.95 17.19 24.57
C LEU A 176 60.94 16.76 23.48
N PRO A 177 61.18 17.59 22.45
CA PRO A 177 62.02 17.22 21.33
C PRO A 177 63.50 17.15 21.72
N TYR A 178 64.25 16.27 21.05
CA TYR A 178 65.70 16.23 21.11
C TYR A 178 66.32 17.60 20.78
N SER A 179 67.31 18.02 21.58
CA SER A 179 68.15 19.19 21.31
C SER A 179 69.59 18.74 21.08
N PRO A 180 70.25 19.08 19.96
CA PRO A 180 71.64 18.71 19.70
C PRO A 180 72.68 19.52 20.49
N GLY A 181 72.26 20.51 21.28
CA GLY A 181 73.15 21.45 21.98
C GLY A 181 73.71 22.55 21.08
N THR A 182 74.32 23.58 21.68
CA THR A 182 74.91 24.70 20.94
C THR A 182 76.44 24.68 21.02
N PRO A 183 77.17 24.78 19.89
CA PRO A 183 78.62 24.81 19.90
C PRO A 183 79.20 26.02 20.67
N GLY A 184 80.19 25.76 21.51
CA GLY A 184 80.99 26.77 22.21
C GLY A 184 82.12 27.31 21.34
N LYS A 185 82.96 28.19 21.88
CA LYS A 185 84.17 28.73 21.22
C LYS A 185 85.36 28.71 22.16
N ASN A 186 86.46 28.11 21.71
CA ASN A 186 87.71 28.10 22.48
C ASN A 186 88.46 29.44 22.36
N VAL A 187 89.57 29.64 23.08
CA VAL A 187 90.28 30.93 23.12
C VAL A 187 90.91 31.33 21.76
N TYR A 188 91.02 30.39 20.81
CA TYR A 188 91.47 30.64 19.44
C TYR A 188 90.34 31.08 18.49
N GLY A 189 89.08 30.98 18.92
CA GLY A 189 87.88 31.28 18.12
C GLY A 189 87.31 30.08 17.35
N SER A 190 87.85 28.88 17.53
CA SER A 190 87.36 27.65 16.89
C SER A 190 86.16 27.06 17.64
N ALA A 191 85.19 26.52 16.90
CA ALA A 191 83.98 25.94 17.47
C ALA A 191 84.28 24.63 18.24
N VAL A 192 83.81 24.54 19.48
CA VAL A 192 83.84 23.31 20.29
C VAL A 192 82.46 22.66 20.20
N GLN A 193 82.39 21.44 19.68
CA GLN A 193 81.12 20.75 19.46
C GLN A 193 80.57 20.18 20.78
N PRO A 194 79.25 20.26 21.02
CA PRO A 194 78.62 19.61 22.17
C PRO A 194 78.68 18.09 22.03
N VAL A 195 78.68 17.38 23.17
CA VAL A 195 78.63 15.91 23.17
C VAL A 195 77.16 15.48 23.01
N PRO A 196 76.79 14.74 21.94
CA PRO A 196 75.42 14.28 21.79
C PRO A 196 75.11 13.16 22.83
N PRO A 197 73.86 13.07 23.31
CA PRO A 197 73.44 11.99 24.19
C PRO A 197 73.53 10.62 23.49
N ALA A 198 73.88 9.58 24.26
CA ALA A 198 74.14 8.23 23.75
C ALA A 198 72.92 7.59 23.05
N ASP A 199 71.72 7.88 23.55
CA ASP A 199 70.45 7.55 22.89
C ASP A 199 69.55 8.80 22.88
N PRO A 200 69.30 9.41 21.72
CA PRO A 200 68.54 10.66 21.65
C PRO A 200 67.02 10.45 21.65
N ARG A 201 66.49 9.21 21.59
CA ARG A 201 65.06 8.94 21.34
C ARG A 201 64.31 8.38 22.55
N PHE A 202 63.01 8.65 22.57
CA PHE A 202 62.07 8.00 23.49
C PHE A 202 61.25 6.92 22.74
N HIS A 203 61.23 5.69 23.26
CA HIS A 203 60.63 4.53 22.59
C HIS A 203 59.18 4.30 23.04
N LEU A 204 58.23 4.47 22.13
CA LEU A 204 56.81 4.17 22.38
C LEU A 204 56.51 2.71 22.03
N GLY A 205 56.03 1.96 23.01
CA GLY A 205 55.62 0.57 22.88
C GLY A 205 54.14 0.43 22.52
N PRO A 206 53.62 -0.80 22.53
CA PRO A 206 52.22 -1.08 22.25
C PRO A 206 51.27 -0.26 23.14
N GLY A 207 50.17 0.21 22.56
CA GLY A 207 49.16 0.95 23.31
C GLY A 207 49.40 2.46 23.45
N ILE A 208 50.52 2.99 22.97
CA ILE A 208 50.80 4.44 22.98
C ILE A 208 51.02 4.95 21.55
N LYS A 209 50.29 5.99 21.17
CA LYS A 209 50.47 6.69 19.89
C LYS A 209 50.87 8.15 20.12
N LYS A 210 51.71 8.67 19.24
CA LYS A 210 52.07 10.09 19.21
C LYS A 210 51.04 10.86 18.37
N ASN A 211 50.44 11.89 18.96
CA ASN A 211 49.56 12.84 18.30
C ASN A 211 50.15 14.26 18.41
N GLY A 212 50.91 14.68 17.40
CA GLY A 212 51.69 15.92 17.49
C GLY A 212 52.81 15.80 18.53
N ARG A 213 52.74 16.59 19.60
CA ARG A 213 53.65 16.47 20.77
C ARG A 213 53.05 15.59 21.88
N ASP A 214 51.77 15.28 21.82
CA ASP A 214 51.10 14.54 22.89
C ASP A 214 51.24 13.04 22.65
N LEU A 215 51.35 12.30 23.74
CA LEU A 215 51.25 10.86 23.79
C LEU A 215 49.83 10.52 24.23
N VAL A 216 49.18 9.64 23.47
CA VAL A 216 47.77 9.27 23.68
C VAL A 216 47.69 7.76 23.80
N SER A 217 46.90 7.28 24.76
CA SER A 217 46.59 5.85 24.88
C SER A 217 45.75 5.38 23.70
N VAL A 218 46.04 4.18 23.20
CA VAL A 218 45.32 3.55 22.08
C VAL A 218 44.16 2.68 22.58
N TYR A 219 44.27 2.16 23.79
CA TYR A 219 43.26 1.38 24.50
C TYR A 219 43.44 1.62 26.00
N ALA A 220 42.40 1.33 26.79
CA ALA A 220 42.48 1.42 28.25
C ALA A 220 43.45 0.37 28.82
N GLY A 221 44.21 0.73 29.86
CA GLY A 221 45.10 -0.22 30.51
C GLY A 221 46.15 0.38 31.44
N PHE A 222 47.00 -0.50 31.97
CA PHE A 222 48.08 -0.14 32.87
C PHE A 222 49.31 0.31 32.09
N ILE A 223 49.73 1.55 32.32
CA ILE A 223 50.90 2.13 31.68
C ILE A 223 52.14 1.75 32.46
N ARG A 224 53.19 1.31 31.75
CA ARG A 224 54.54 1.12 32.29
C ARG A 224 55.46 2.18 31.71
N ILE A 225 56.18 2.89 32.57
CA ILE A 225 57.12 3.93 32.17
C ILE A 225 58.51 3.50 32.63
N GLY A 226 59.41 3.30 31.67
CA GLY A 226 60.83 3.06 31.92
C GLY A 226 61.67 4.30 31.66
N ARG A 227 63.00 4.12 31.66
CA ARG A 227 63.97 5.22 31.56
C ARG A 227 63.83 6.06 30.28
N ASN A 228 63.60 5.42 29.14
CA ASN A 228 63.48 6.04 27.81
C ASN A 228 62.41 5.34 26.96
N TRP A 229 61.44 4.70 27.61
CA TRP A 229 60.36 3.98 26.95
C TRP A 229 59.07 3.98 27.77
N ALA A 230 57.94 3.75 27.10
CA ALA A 230 56.66 3.49 27.77
C ALA A 230 55.76 2.57 26.92
N ASP A 231 54.89 1.79 27.56
CA ASP A 231 53.85 1.00 26.90
C ASP A 231 52.58 0.85 27.77
N ILE A 232 51.50 0.29 27.20
CA ILE A 232 50.26 -0.01 27.91
C ILE A 232 49.97 -1.50 27.84
N VAL A 233 49.81 -2.12 29.02
CA VAL A 233 49.24 -3.46 29.20
C VAL A 233 47.70 -3.32 29.19
N PRO A 234 47.00 -3.88 28.19
CA PRO A 234 45.55 -3.68 28.04
C PRO A 234 44.77 -4.15 29.26
N TYR A 235 43.82 -3.34 29.74
CA TYR A 235 42.87 -3.70 30.78
C TYR A 235 41.64 -2.78 30.72
N SER A 236 40.44 -3.35 30.75
CA SER A 236 39.16 -2.63 30.73
C SER A 236 38.16 -3.21 31.72
N ARG A 237 37.30 -2.36 32.29
CA ARG A 237 36.18 -2.77 33.16
C ARG A 237 35.03 -3.36 32.32
N HIS A 238 34.17 -4.15 32.95
CA HIS A 238 32.83 -4.39 32.39
C HIS A 238 32.02 -3.10 32.49
N ASP A 239 31.50 -2.61 31.37
CA ASP A 239 30.58 -1.47 31.35
C ASP A 239 29.14 -1.99 31.39
N TRP A 240 28.26 -1.34 32.15
CA TRP A 240 26.89 -1.80 32.26
C TRP A 240 25.92 -0.68 32.64
N LYS A 241 24.66 -0.84 32.25
CA LYS A 241 23.56 0.08 32.61
C LYS A 241 22.21 -0.62 32.64
N ILE A 242 21.28 -0.07 33.42
CA ILE A 242 19.88 -0.49 33.40
C ILE A 242 19.13 0.22 32.30
N VAL A 243 18.39 -0.54 31.51
CA VAL A 243 17.49 -0.06 30.48
C VAL A 243 16.08 -0.47 30.84
N VAL A 244 15.19 0.52 30.96
CA VAL A 244 13.78 0.32 31.25
C VAL A 244 12.99 0.40 29.94
N SER A 245 12.02 -0.50 29.76
CA SER A 245 11.12 -0.48 28.61
C SER A 245 10.27 0.79 28.56
N SER A 246 9.78 1.16 27.38
CA SER A 246 8.95 2.37 27.18
C SER A 246 7.65 2.38 28.00
N ASP A 247 7.12 1.21 28.33
CA ASP A 247 5.93 1.02 29.18
C ASP A 247 6.26 0.94 30.68
N LYS A 248 7.54 1.13 31.04
CA LYS A 248 8.10 1.05 32.40
C LYS A 248 7.87 -0.28 33.12
N ALA A 249 7.52 -1.33 32.39
CA ALA A 249 7.18 -2.63 32.97
C ALA A 249 8.38 -3.58 33.09
N SER A 250 9.33 -3.50 32.16
CA SER A 250 10.50 -4.37 32.08
C SER A 250 11.78 -3.63 32.31
N CYS A 251 12.70 -4.25 33.04
CA CYS A 251 14.04 -3.76 33.28
C CYS A 251 15.04 -4.80 32.76
N SER A 252 16.00 -4.32 32.00
CA SER A 252 17.05 -5.14 31.39
C SER A 252 18.41 -4.57 31.70
N LEU A 253 19.37 -5.45 31.94
CA LEU A 253 20.78 -5.12 32.08
C LEU A 253 21.42 -5.11 30.68
N ALA A 254 21.95 -3.97 30.25
CA ALA A 254 22.87 -3.91 29.13
C ALA A 254 24.29 -4.00 29.70
N ILE A 255 25.07 -4.99 29.28
CA ILE A 255 26.43 -5.21 29.75
C ILE A 255 27.38 -5.37 28.56
N GLU A 256 28.52 -4.68 28.61
CA GLU A 256 29.62 -4.79 27.66
C GLU A 256 30.82 -5.41 28.41
N PRO A 257 31.15 -6.68 28.13
CA PRO A 257 32.23 -7.36 28.85
C PRO A 257 33.61 -6.74 28.57
N GLY A 258 34.32 -6.30 29.63
CA GLY A 258 35.73 -5.92 29.62
C GLY A 258 36.71 -7.09 29.80
N HIS A 259 37.85 -6.84 30.46
CA HIS A 259 38.91 -7.83 30.70
C HIS A 259 38.40 -9.01 31.55
N GLU A 260 38.95 -10.22 31.33
CA GLU A 260 38.47 -11.45 32.00
C GLU A 260 38.66 -11.44 33.53
N ASP A 261 39.75 -10.85 34.00
CA ASP A 261 40.03 -10.63 35.43
C ASP A 261 39.38 -9.35 35.99
N ALA A 262 38.51 -8.67 35.24
CA ALA A 262 37.80 -7.51 35.78
C ALA A 262 36.75 -7.97 36.82
N PRO A 263 36.52 -7.21 37.90
CA PRO A 263 35.52 -7.55 38.89
C PRO A 263 34.13 -7.60 38.25
N VAL A 264 33.41 -8.70 38.47
CA VAL A 264 32.01 -8.84 38.04
C VAL A 264 31.16 -7.77 38.75
N PRO A 265 30.23 -7.09 38.05
CA PRO A 265 29.33 -6.13 38.67
C PRO A 265 28.61 -6.70 39.90
N ASP A 266 28.59 -5.93 41.00
CA ASP A 266 27.87 -6.33 42.21
C ASP A 266 26.36 -6.37 41.93
N THR A 267 25.73 -7.47 42.33
CA THR A 267 24.30 -7.66 42.13
C THR A 267 23.48 -6.66 42.95
N ALA A 268 23.95 -6.28 44.14
CA ALA A 268 23.29 -5.27 44.97
C ALA A 268 23.29 -3.89 44.27
N GLU A 269 24.41 -3.52 43.64
CA GLU A 269 24.52 -2.27 42.86
C GLU A 269 23.61 -2.29 41.62
N VAL A 270 23.50 -3.43 40.94
CA VAL A 270 22.59 -3.61 39.81
C VAL A 270 21.12 -3.47 40.24
N ILE A 271 20.75 -4.01 41.41
CA ILE A 271 19.40 -3.89 41.98
C ILE A 271 19.10 -2.44 42.38
N ASP A 272 20.06 -1.74 43.01
CA ASP A 272 19.89 -0.34 43.41
C ASP A 272 19.83 0.59 42.19
N ALA A 273 20.62 0.33 41.15
CA ALA A 273 20.53 1.04 39.87
C ALA A 273 19.16 0.80 39.19
N ALA A 274 18.62 -0.42 39.27
CA ALA A 274 17.29 -0.71 38.74
C ALA A 274 16.20 0.02 39.53
N ARG A 275 16.31 0.09 40.85
CA ARG A 275 15.41 0.88 41.70
C ARG A 275 15.46 2.37 41.34
N ALA A 276 16.67 2.93 41.17
CA ALA A 276 16.86 4.33 40.78
C ALA A 276 16.30 4.63 39.39
N ALA A 277 16.31 3.65 38.48
CA ALA A 277 15.70 3.74 37.15
C ALA A 277 14.17 3.63 37.16
N GLY A 278 13.54 3.41 38.33
CA GLY A 278 12.08 3.34 38.50
C GLY A 278 11.50 1.93 38.41
N CYS A 279 12.32 0.88 38.50
CA CYS A 279 11.87 -0.52 38.52
C CYS A 279 11.40 -0.92 39.93
N PRO A 280 10.18 -1.44 40.10
CA PRO A 280 9.75 -2.01 41.38
C PRO A 280 10.61 -3.22 41.74
N ILE A 281 11.19 -3.27 42.94
CA ILE A 281 12.08 -4.37 43.39
C ILE A 281 11.37 -5.73 43.27
N GLU A 282 10.08 -5.78 43.62
CA GLU A 282 9.26 -7.00 43.58
C GLU A 282 9.14 -7.60 42.16
N SER A 283 9.33 -6.75 41.14
CA SER A 283 9.31 -7.13 39.73
C SER A 283 10.62 -7.70 39.21
N LEU A 284 11.72 -7.55 39.95
CA LEU A 284 13.04 -8.06 39.57
C LEU A 284 13.16 -9.56 39.88
N LEU A 285 14.05 -10.24 39.16
CA LEU A 285 14.47 -11.60 39.47
C LEU A 285 15.15 -11.64 40.86
N GLU A 286 15.15 -12.82 41.48
CA GLU A 286 15.89 -13.06 42.73
C GLU A 286 17.38 -12.74 42.54
N GLU A 287 18.04 -12.27 43.60
CA GLU A 287 19.44 -11.82 43.59
C GLU A 287 20.39 -12.87 42.98
N ASP A 288 20.29 -14.13 43.42
CA ASP A 288 21.09 -15.25 42.89
C ASP A 288 20.91 -15.45 41.37
N ARG A 289 19.71 -15.16 40.86
CA ARG A 289 19.40 -15.30 39.43
C ARG A 289 20.01 -14.16 38.62
N ILE A 290 19.98 -12.94 39.14
CA ILE A 290 20.64 -11.79 38.52
C ILE A 290 22.16 -12.01 38.50
N ALA A 291 22.74 -12.47 39.62
CA ALA A 291 24.16 -12.80 39.71
C ALA A 291 24.59 -13.89 38.70
N THR A 292 23.72 -14.87 38.44
CA THR A 292 23.96 -15.91 37.42
C THR A 292 23.90 -15.32 36.02
N VAL A 293 22.91 -14.48 35.74
CA VAL A 293 22.74 -13.81 34.44
C VAL A 293 23.95 -12.92 34.10
N ILE A 294 24.47 -12.16 35.07
CA ILE A 294 25.65 -11.31 34.87
C ILE A 294 26.87 -12.16 34.52
N ARG A 295 27.12 -13.24 35.27
CA ARG A 295 28.25 -14.15 35.02
C ARG A 295 28.15 -14.84 33.66
N ASP A 296 26.97 -15.31 33.29
CA ASP A 296 26.73 -15.96 32.00
C ASP A 296 26.94 -14.96 30.84
N ALA A 297 26.52 -13.70 31.01
CA ALA A 297 26.70 -12.65 30.01
C ALA A 297 28.18 -12.33 29.76
N ILE A 298 28.96 -12.17 30.84
CA ILE A 298 30.39 -11.90 30.79
C ILE A 298 31.13 -13.11 30.20
N GLY A 299 30.88 -14.31 30.72
CA GLY A 299 31.54 -15.54 30.25
C GLY A 299 31.25 -15.89 28.79
N ALA A 300 30.07 -15.51 28.28
CA ALA A 300 29.69 -15.71 26.88
C ALA A 300 30.03 -14.52 25.97
N GLY A 301 30.59 -13.42 26.49
CA GLY A 301 30.91 -12.23 25.70
C GLY A 301 29.68 -11.55 25.08
N ARG A 302 28.50 -11.64 25.72
CA ARG A 302 27.25 -11.11 25.18
C ARG A 302 27.13 -9.61 25.42
N THR A 303 26.72 -8.87 24.40
CA THR A 303 26.44 -7.43 24.46
C THR A 303 24.95 -7.09 24.39
N ASP A 304 24.08 -8.10 24.51
CA ASP A 304 22.63 -7.94 24.43
C ASP A 304 22.04 -7.28 25.70
N HIS A 305 20.85 -6.70 25.57
CA HIS A 305 20.01 -6.34 26.72
C HIS A 305 19.40 -7.59 27.35
N ILE A 306 19.76 -7.89 28.59
CA ILE A 306 19.32 -9.10 29.27
C ILE A 306 18.22 -8.76 30.28
N PRO A 307 17.00 -9.31 30.15
CA PRO A 307 15.92 -9.04 31.09
C PRO A 307 16.28 -9.47 32.52
N ILE A 308 16.15 -8.55 33.47
CA ILE A 308 16.32 -8.80 34.91
C ILE A 308 14.99 -8.71 35.67
N SER A 309 13.87 -8.50 34.97
CA SER A 309 12.52 -8.59 35.52
C SER A 309 11.95 -10.01 35.43
N LYS A 310 11.07 -10.35 36.38
CA LYS A 310 10.24 -11.57 36.35
C LYS A 310 9.40 -11.62 35.07
N ASN A 311 9.24 -12.83 34.55
CA ASN A 311 8.48 -13.05 33.33
C ASN A 311 6.97 -12.88 33.56
N GLN A 312 6.29 -12.10 32.72
CA GLN A 312 4.83 -11.94 32.74
C GLN A 312 4.30 -11.61 31.34
N GLU A 313 3.21 -12.26 30.92
CA GLU A 313 2.55 -11.95 29.64
C GLU A 313 1.62 -10.74 29.76
N SER A 314 1.59 -9.92 28.70
CA SER A 314 0.60 -8.85 28.56
C SER A 314 -0.81 -9.43 28.40
N VAL A 315 -1.82 -8.79 28.99
CA VAL A 315 -3.23 -9.15 28.84
C VAL A 315 -3.99 -7.95 28.29
N ILE A 316 -4.86 -8.21 27.33
CA ILE A 316 -5.87 -7.28 26.83
C ILE A 316 -7.19 -8.04 26.84
N GLU A 317 -8.06 -7.72 27.79
CA GLU A 317 -9.34 -8.39 27.96
C GLU A 317 -10.46 -7.36 28.02
N LEU A 318 -11.56 -7.63 27.32
CA LEU A 318 -12.75 -6.80 27.28
C LEU A 318 -13.91 -7.61 27.84
N GLU A 319 -14.53 -7.09 28.90
CA GLU A 319 -15.68 -7.71 29.54
C GLU A 319 -16.92 -6.84 29.32
N ILE A 320 -18.02 -7.48 28.92
CA ILE A 320 -19.33 -6.84 28.81
C ILE A 320 -20.24 -7.46 29.86
N GLY A 321 -20.89 -6.62 30.68
CA GLY A 321 -21.84 -7.07 31.68
C GLY A 321 -23.02 -7.84 31.06
N ASP A 322 -23.63 -8.75 31.83
CA ASP A 322 -24.74 -9.60 31.35
C ASP A 322 -25.95 -8.78 30.86
N ASP A 323 -26.16 -7.60 31.46
CA ASP A 323 -27.19 -6.63 31.08
C ASP A 323 -26.84 -5.81 29.81
N ARG A 324 -25.62 -5.96 29.32
CA ARG A 324 -25.02 -5.20 28.20
C ARG A 324 -25.03 -3.69 28.41
N LEU A 325 -25.19 -3.23 29.64
CA LEU A 325 -25.15 -1.80 29.99
C LEU A 325 -23.74 -1.32 30.32
N THR A 326 -22.78 -2.21 30.52
CA THR A 326 -21.40 -1.84 30.86
C THR A 326 -20.39 -2.62 30.04
N ALA A 327 -19.36 -1.93 29.56
CA ALA A 327 -18.19 -2.54 28.93
C ALA A 327 -16.92 -2.01 29.59
N VAL A 328 -16.10 -2.91 30.10
CA VAL A 328 -14.86 -2.58 30.81
C VAL A 328 -13.64 -3.20 30.12
N LEU A 329 -12.50 -2.52 30.23
CA LEU A 329 -11.21 -2.94 29.72
C LEU A 329 -10.31 -3.34 30.88
N ASN A 330 -9.74 -4.55 30.77
CA ASN A 330 -8.71 -5.07 31.65
C ASN A 330 -7.39 -5.14 30.88
N LEU A 331 -6.39 -4.38 31.29
CA LEU A 331 -5.05 -4.39 30.71
C LEU A 331 -4.03 -4.88 31.73
N ARG A 332 -3.03 -5.63 31.24
CA ARG A 332 -1.82 -5.96 31.99
C ARG A 332 -0.59 -5.78 31.11
N LYS A 333 0.43 -5.12 31.63
CA LYS A 333 1.71 -4.94 30.93
C LYS A 333 2.53 -6.24 30.95
N GLY A 334 3.22 -6.52 29.84
CA GLY A 334 4.16 -7.64 29.77
C GLY A 334 5.49 -7.29 30.45
N ARG A 335 6.13 -8.29 31.08
CA ARG A 335 7.41 -8.13 31.79
C ARG A 335 8.40 -9.25 31.46
N GLY A 336 9.69 -8.92 31.52
CA GLY A 336 10.77 -9.88 31.33
C GLY A 336 10.87 -10.38 29.88
N THR A 337 10.62 -11.66 29.66
CA THR A 337 10.59 -12.28 28.32
C THR A 337 9.20 -12.33 27.69
N GLY A 338 8.17 -11.91 28.42
CA GLY A 338 6.78 -11.93 27.98
C GLY A 338 6.52 -10.88 26.91
N ARG A 339 5.44 -11.04 26.16
CA ARG A 339 5.12 -10.12 25.07
C ARG A 339 4.77 -8.74 25.63
N PRO A 340 5.38 -7.64 25.13
CA PRO A 340 5.09 -6.30 25.62
C PRO A 340 3.67 -5.88 25.22
N LEU A 341 3.05 -5.06 26.06
CA LEU A 341 1.76 -4.48 25.74
C LEU A 341 1.96 -3.45 24.61
N LEU A 342 1.24 -3.62 23.49
CA LEU A 342 1.34 -2.70 22.35
C LEU A 342 0.09 -1.82 22.26
N LEU A 343 0.28 -0.50 22.30
CA LEU A 343 -0.83 0.49 22.19
C LEU A 343 -1.70 0.25 20.94
N LYS A 344 -1.09 -0.21 19.84
CA LYS A 344 -1.79 -0.52 18.60
C LYS A 344 -2.75 -1.71 18.76
N GLU A 345 -2.39 -2.70 19.56
CA GLU A 345 -3.20 -3.90 19.83
C GLU A 345 -4.38 -3.57 20.74
N ILE A 346 -4.18 -2.72 21.75
CA ILE A 346 -5.27 -2.20 22.60
C ILE A 346 -6.31 -1.46 21.73
N GLY A 347 -5.84 -0.53 20.89
CA GLY A 347 -6.72 0.19 19.98
C GLY A 347 -7.37 -0.69 18.91
N ALA A 348 -6.78 -1.84 18.56
CA ALA A 348 -7.40 -2.82 17.67
C ALA A 348 -8.46 -3.65 18.40
N ALA A 349 -8.21 -4.04 19.64
CA ALA A 349 -9.15 -4.79 20.48
C ALA A 349 -10.42 -3.96 20.79
N ILE A 350 -10.26 -2.69 21.18
CA ILE A 350 -11.39 -1.77 21.43
C ILE A 350 -12.21 -1.53 20.14
N ARG A 351 -11.55 -1.39 18.98
CA ARG A 351 -12.27 -1.23 17.70
C ARG A 351 -12.94 -2.51 17.23
N GLY A 352 -12.39 -3.67 17.59
CA GLY A 352 -12.90 -4.98 17.23
C GLY A 352 -14.21 -5.37 17.93
N THR A 353 -14.53 -4.74 19.07
CA THR A 353 -15.77 -5.04 19.82
C THR A 353 -17.01 -4.35 19.25
N GLY A 354 -16.86 -3.29 18.46
CA GLY A 354 -18.00 -2.58 17.88
C GLY A 354 -18.83 -1.77 18.88
N LEU A 355 -18.27 -1.46 20.05
CA LEU A 355 -18.88 -0.57 21.05
C LEU A 355 -19.16 0.81 20.44
N ARG A 356 -20.25 1.45 20.87
CA ARG A 356 -20.67 2.79 20.42
C ARG A 356 -20.55 3.81 21.54
N ASN A 357 -20.54 5.10 21.17
CA ASN A 357 -20.44 6.22 22.11
C ASN A 357 -19.18 6.22 22.99
N LEU A 358 -18.07 5.66 22.48
CA LEU A 358 -16.77 5.71 23.14
C LEU A 358 -16.22 7.14 23.14
N ASP A 359 -15.80 7.61 24.31
CA ASP A 359 -15.00 8.83 24.44
C ASP A 359 -13.54 8.54 24.07
N ASN A 360 -13.26 8.54 22.77
CA ASN A 360 -11.95 8.15 22.24
C ASN A 360 -10.82 9.05 22.73
N ASP A 361 -11.09 10.32 23.02
CA ASP A 361 -10.08 11.26 23.49
C ASP A 361 -9.69 10.95 24.94
N ARG A 362 -10.69 10.77 25.83
CA ARG A 362 -10.47 10.34 27.22
C ARG A 362 -9.79 8.98 27.29
N ILE A 363 -10.30 7.99 26.54
CA ILE A 363 -9.75 6.62 26.51
C ILE A 363 -8.29 6.63 26.06
N LYS A 364 -7.96 7.41 25.03
CA LYS A 364 -6.59 7.54 24.55
C LYS A 364 -5.69 8.20 25.59
N GLU A 365 -6.14 9.27 26.24
CA GLU A 365 -5.39 9.96 27.29
C GLU A 365 -5.11 9.04 28.48
N ASP A 366 -6.14 8.36 29.00
CA ASP A 366 -6.04 7.48 30.17
C ASP A 366 -5.16 6.26 29.89
N ILE A 367 -5.34 5.59 28.74
CA ILE A 367 -4.52 4.43 28.36
C ILE A 367 -3.06 4.86 28.13
N THR A 368 -2.82 6.04 27.54
CA THR A 368 -1.45 6.56 27.36
C THR A 368 -0.81 6.91 28.70
N THR A 369 -1.59 7.46 29.63
CA THR A 369 -1.17 7.75 31.00
C THR A 369 -0.82 6.48 31.76
N PHE A 370 -1.69 5.45 31.70
CA PHE A 370 -1.40 4.12 32.25
C PHE A 370 -0.14 3.52 31.62
N TYR A 371 0.00 3.58 30.30
CA TYR A 371 1.16 3.06 29.57
C TYR A 371 2.47 3.71 30.04
N ALA A 372 2.47 5.02 30.27
CA ALA A 372 3.63 5.77 30.74
C ALA A 372 3.86 5.72 32.27
N SER A 373 2.94 5.14 33.03
CA SER A 373 3.01 5.00 34.50
C SER A 373 3.78 3.74 34.94
N THR A 374 4.05 3.61 36.24
CA THR A 374 4.62 2.40 36.86
C THR A 374 3.56 1.34 37.17
N GLU A 375 2.27 1.63 36.97
CA GLU A 375 1.19 0.68 37.18
C GLU A 375 1.29 -0.48 36.19
N THR A 376 1.08 -1.70 36.68
CA THR A 376 1.21 -2.93 35.87
C THR A 376 -0.12 -3.43 35.33
N GLU A 377 -1.22 -3.07 35.99
CA GLU A 377 -2.58 -3.52 35.66
C GLU A 377 -3.55 -2.34 35.68
N LEU A 378 -4.49 -2.34 34.73
CA LEU A 378 -5.63 -1.43 34.67
C LEU A 378 -6.87 -2.31 34.61
N VAL A 379 -7.55 -2.48 35.75
CA VAL A 379 -8.67 -3.41 35.91
C VAL A 379 -9.98 -2.63 35.99
N GLY A 380 -10.99 -3.07 35.25
CA GLY A 380 -12.34 -2.51 35.29
C GLY A 380 -12.47 -1.13 34.64
N TYR A 381 -11.59 -0.76 33.70
CA TYR A 381 -11.65 0.57 33.08
C TYR A 381 -12.87 0.72 32.18
N LEU A 382 -13.82 1.58 32.55
CA LEU A 382 -15.08 1.77 31.83
C LEU A 382 -14.85 2.36 30.43
N LEU A 383 -15.12 1.56 29.40
CA LEU A 383 -15.06 1.97 28.00
C LEU A 383 -16.37 2.61 27.55
N ALA A 384 -17.50 1.98 27.86
CA ALA A 384 -18.83 2.42 27.44
C ALA A 384 -19.87 2.06 28.51
N GLU A 385 -20.87 2.93 28.64
CA GLU A 385 -22.01 2.76 29.53
C GLU A 385 -23.31 3.01 28.75
N GLY A 386 -24.26 2.10 28.89
CA GLY A 386 -25.58 2.15 28.31
C GLY A 386 -26.57 2.93 29.18
N THR A 387 -27.70 3.34 28.60
CA THR A 387 -28.80 3.98 29.34
C THR A 387 -29.85 2.93 29.69
N PRO A 388 -30.25 2.75 30.96
CA PRO A 388 -31.27 1.77 31.33
C PRO A 388 -32.70 2.18 30.93
N PRO A 389 -33.61 1.23 30.67
CA PRO A 389 -35.03 1.52 30.36
C PRO A 389 -35.85 2.00 31.57
N THR A 390 -36.95 2.71 31.31
CA THR A 390 -37.91 3.20 32.34
C THR A 390 -39.27 2.47 32.26
N ARG A 391 -40.21 2.69 33.22
CA ARG A 391 -41.55 2.06 33.28
C ARG A 391 -42.69 3.02 32.91
N GLY A 392 -43.72 2.55 32.20
CA GLY A 392 -44.88 3.35 31.76
C GLY A 392 -46.16 3.20 32.60
N THR A 393 -47.23 3.91 32.21
CA THR A 393 -48.54 4.10 32.89
C THR A 393 -49.55 2.98 32.63
N ASP A 394 -50.53 2.76 33.52
CA ASP A 394 -51.57 1.72 33.44
C ASP A 394 -52.76 2.06 32.51
N GLN A 395 -53.60 1.06 32.20
CA GLN A 395 -54.70 1.12 31.22
C GLN A 395 -56.03 1.67 31.80
N SER A 396 -56.80 2.47 31.05
CA SER A 396 -58.13 3.02 31.45
C SER A 396 -59.16 3.01 30.30
N ILE A 397 -60.48 3.12 30.55
CA ILE A 397 -61.54 3.11 29.51
C ILE A 397 -62.41 4.39 29.53
N GLU A 398 -62.70 4.95 28.36
CA GLU A 398 -63.51 6.16 28.13
C GLU A 398 -64.59 5.88 27.07
N TYR A 399 -65.87 6.15 27.36
CA TYR A 399 -66.97 5.83 26.44
C TYR A 399 -67.28 6.98 25.48
N THR A 400 -67.38 6.68 24.18
CA THR A 400 -67.61 7.67 23.11
C THR A 400 -69.07 7.77 22.68
N VAL A 401 -69.91 6.80 23.05
CA VAL A 401 -71.35 6.79 22.72
C VAL A 401 -72.18 7.57 23.74
N ARG A 402 -73.27 8.16 23.25
CA ARG A 402 -74.26 8.80 24.10
C ARG A 402 -75.26 7.76 24.59
N PHE A 403 -75.20 7.47 25.88
CA PHE A 403 -76.15 6.57 26.53
C PHE A 403 -77.55 7.21 26.63
N LEU A 404 -78.56 6.36 26.55
CA LEU A 404 -79.95 6.68 26.81
C LEU A 404 -80.11 7.14 28.26
N ASP A 405 -81.15 7.95 28.52
CA ASP A 405 -81.57 8.25 29.87
C ASP A 405 -82.19 7.00 30.55
N ALA A 406 -82.38 7.07 31.87
CA ALA A 406 -82.86 5.94 32.65
C ALA A 406 -84.27 5.47 32.22
N GLU A 407 -85.17 6.41 31.90
CA GLU A 407 -86.56 6.10 31.52
C GLU A 407 -86.64 5.38 30.16
N ARG A 408 -85.88 5.84 29.16
CA ARG A 408 -85.82 5.20 27.85
C ARG A 408 -85.07 3.87 27.89
N THR A 409 -84.07 3.75 28.76
CA THR A 409 -83.37 2.48 29.01
C THR A 409 -84.34 1.43 29.53
N GLU A 410 -85.17 1.78 30.51
CA GLU A 410 -86.18 0.89 31.07
C GLU A 410 -87.26 0.50 30.04
N GLN A 411 -87.75 1.46 29.24
CA GLN A 411 -88.72 1.18 28.16
C GLN A 411 -88.15 0.23 27.09
N HIS A 412 -86.88 0.41 26.70
CA HIS A 412 -86.22 -0.48 25.75
C HIS A 412 -86.06 -1.89 26.32
N LEU A 413 -85.56 -2.02 27.56
CA LEU A 413 -85.39 -3.31 28.22
C LEU A 413 -86.75 -4.03 28.40
N ALA A 414 -87.82 -3.32 28.73
CA ALA A 414 -89.17 -3.87 28.84
C ALA A 414 -89.73 -4.35 27.50
N SER A 415 -89.52 -3.60 26.41
CA SER A 415 -89.97 -3.99 25.06
C SER A 415 -89.30 -5.27 24.56
N VAL A 416 -88.02 -5.46 24.89
CA VAL A 416 -87.21 -6.64 24.51
C VAL A 416 -87.58 -7.84 25.37
N ALA A 417 -87.80 -7.66 26.67
CA ALA A 417 -88.25 -8.71 27.58
C ALA A 417 -89.62 -9.32 27.19
N SER A 418 -90.49 -8.54 26.54
CA SER A 418 -91.81 -9.00 26.06
C SER A 418 -91.77 -9.89 24.80
N ARG A 419 -90.64 -9.92 24.08
CA ARG A 419 -90.46 -10.66 22.82
C ARG A 419 -89.50 -11.84 23.02
N GLY A 420 -89.91 -12.81 23.83
CA GLY A 420 -89.10 -13.96 24.26
C GLY A 420 -88.53 -14.85 23.14
N ASP A 421 -89.05 -14.74 21.92
CA ASP A 421 -88.59 -15.51 20.76
C ASP A 421 -87.27 -14.97 20.17
N LEU A 422 -86.95 -13.69 20.38
CA LEU A 422 -85.74 -13.03 19.87
C LEU A 422 -84.46 -13.35 20.68
N LEU A 423 -84.55 -14.17 21.73
CA LEU A 423 -83.50 -14.28 22.76
C LEU A 423 -82.93 -15.70 22.96
N ARG A 424 -83.32 -16.68 22.14
CA ARG A 424 -82.79 -18.06 22.26
C ARG A 424 -81.32 -18.21 21.83
N GLU A 425 -80.77 -17.23 21.11
CA GLU A 425 -79.43 -17.29 20.53
C GLU A 425 -78.36 -16.53 21.32
N MET A 426 -78.74 -15.76 22.36
CA MET A 426 -77.78 -14.96 23.13
C MET A 426 -77.08 -15.79 24.21
N THR A 427 -75.76 -15.93 24.07
CA THR A 427 -74.91 -16.75 24.95
C THR A 427 -74.52 -16.09 26.27
N SER A 428 -74.56 -14.75 26.33
CA SER A 428 -74.15 -13.96 27.50
C SER A 428 -75.20 -13.90 28.60
N LEU A 429 -76.46 -14.24 28.33
CA LEU A 429 -77.56 -14.07 29.28
C LEU A 429 -77.33 -14.73 30.67
N PRO A 430 -76.68 -15.90 30.80
CA PRO A 430 -76.38 -16.48 32.11
C PRO A 430 -75.31 -15.73 32.93
N VAL A 431 -74.45 -14.95 32.27
CA VAL A 431 -73.29 -14.26 32.88
C VAL A 431 -73.48 -12.73 32.92
N PHE A 432 -74.22 -12.18 31.97
CA PHE A 432 -74.63 -10.79 31.86
C PHE A 432 -76.15 -10.70 31.61
N PRO A 433 -76.97 -10.94 32.64
CA PRO A 433 -78.42 -10.85 32.54
C PRO A 433 -78.90 -9.40 32.34
N PHE A 434 -80.13 -9.20 31.86
CA PHE A 434 -80.66 -7.87 31.53
C PHE A 434 -80.82 -6.94 32.76
N ASP A 435 -80.92 -7.50 33.96
CA ASP A 435 -80.95 -6.76 35.22
C ASP A 435 -79.57 -6.24 35.65
N ALA A 436 -78.48 -6.82 35.14
CA ALA A 436 -77.12 -6.34 35.32
C ALA A 436 -76.74 -5.21 34.33
N VAL A 437 -77.61 -4.88 33.37
CA VAL A 437 -77.39 -3.78 32.41
C VAL A 437 -77.62 -2.45 33.10
N GLU A 438 -76.56 -1.66 33.22
CA GLU A 438 -76.61 -0.34 33.87
C GLU A 438 -76.91 0.78 32.86
N ARG A 439 -76.41 0.64 31.63
CA ARG A 439 -76.51 1.70 30.60
C ARG A 439 -76.73 1.10 29.22
N VAL A 440 -77.53 1.78 28.41
CA VAL A 440 -77.86 1.35 27.05
C VAL A 440 -77.60 2.48 26.04
N ALA A 441 -77.09 2.16 24.84
CA ALA A 441 -76.91 3.12 23.76
C ALA A 441 -77.24 2.49 22.39
N PHE A 442 -77.79 3.26 21.46
CA PHE A 442 -77.88 2.83 20.07
C PHE A 442 -76.52 2.98 19.40
N VAL A 443 -76.14 1.96 18.64
CA VAL A 443 -74.85 1.91 17.95
C VAL A 443 -75.02 1.46 16.52
N GLU A 444 -74.28 2.09 15.61
CA GLU A 444 -74.16 1.64 14.22
C GLU A 444 -73.08 0.56 14.10
N GLN A 445 -73.12 -0.22 13.01
CA GLN A 445 -72.05 -1.15 12.70
C GLN A 445 -70.73 -0.39 12.55
N ASP A 446 -69.66 -0.96 13.11
CA ASP A 446 -68.31 -0.39 13.16
C ASP A 446 -68.20 0.93 13.95
N GLN A 447 -69.23 1.29 14.72
CA GLN A 447 -69.17 2.46 15.59
C GLN A 447 -68.24 2.21 16.78
N ARG A 448 -67.36 3.18 17.03
CA ARG A 448 -66.52 3.22 18.23
C ARG A 448 -67.39 3.53 19.44
N VAL A 449 -67.48 2.57 20.36
CA VAL A 449 -68.31 2.66 21.57
C VAL A 449 -67.52 3.10 22.80
N ALA A 450 -66.24 2.75 22.86
CA ALA A 450 -65.32 3.20 23.90
C ALA A 450 -63.88 3.19 23.39
N GLU A 451 -63.01 3.94 24.04
CA GLU A 451 -61.57 3.95 23.84
C GLU A 451 -60.88 3.55 25.15
N ILE A 452 -59.94 2.62 25.04
CA ILE A 452 -59.13 2.11 26.12
C ILE A 452 -57.75 2.75 25.99
N THR A 453 -57.43 3.68 26.86
CA THR A 453 -56.10 4.27 26.92
C THR A 453 -55.09 3.16 27.24
N PRO A 454 -54.13 2.85 26.35
CA PRO A 454 -53.25 1.70 26.49
C PRO A 454 -52.28 1.92 27.64
N ALA A 455 -51.87 0.83 28.28
CA ALA A 455 -50.72 0.89 29.16
C ALA A 455 -49.50 1.32 28.35
N THR A 456 -48.78 2.35 28.79
CA THR A 456 -47.60 2.81 28.06
C THR A 456 -46.40 1.96 28.45
N VAL A 457 -45.49 1.78 27.49
CA VAL A 457 -44.15 1.23 27.73
C VAL A 457 -43.28 2.41 28.12
N GLY A 458 -42.50 2.28 29.20
CA GLY A 458 -41.58 3.35 29.56
C GLY A 458 -40.52 3.57 28.47
N SER A 459 -39.73 4.64 28.59
CA SER A 459 -38.73 4.96 27.58
C SER A 459 -37.69 3.84 27.47
N PRO A 460 -37.35 3.40 26.24
CA PRO A 460 -36.36 2.36 26.04
C PRO A 460 -34.96 2.84 26.42
N GLY A 461 -34.16 1.92 26.96
CA GLY A 461 -32.74 2.11 27.19
C GLY A 461 -31.92 1.88 25.91
N VAL A 462 -30.60 2.01 26.01
CA VAL A 462 -29.65 1.74 24.94
C VAL A 462 -28.45 1.02 25.54
N ASP A 463 -28.09 -0.15 25.00
CA ASP A 463 -26.94 -0.95 25.42
C ASP A 463 -25.61 -0.36 24.90
N VAL A 464 -24.47 -0.90 25.35
CA VAL A 464 -23.12 -0.40 24.97
C VAL A 464 -22.76 -0.56 23.49
N TYR A 465 -23.55 -1.31 22.71
CA TYR A 465 -23.41 -1.46 21.26
C TYR A 465 -24.33 -0.51 20.48
N GLY A 466 -25.16 0.26 21.19
CA GLY A 466 -26.17 1.12 20.62
C GLY A 466 -27.47 0.39 20.24
N ALA A 467 -27.67 -0.84 20.72
CA ALA A 467 -28.93 -1.55 20.55
C ALA A 467 -29.95 -1.09 21.59
N VAL A 468 -31.19 -0.88 21.15
CA VAL A 468 -32.27 -0.36 21.99
C VAL A 468 -32.76 -1.46 22.95
N ILE A 469 -32.74 -1.18 24.25
CA ILE A 469 -33.31 -2.04 25.30
C ILE A 469 -34.77 -1.62 25.49
N PRO A 470 -35.76 -2.50 25.25
CA PRO A 470 -37.17 -2.13 25.36
C PRO A 470 -37.56 -1.64 26.76
N GLY A 471 -38.46 -0.65 26.84
CA GLY A 471 -38.99 -0.15 28.10
C GLY A 471 -39.90 -1.14 28.83
N ILE A 472 -40.18 -0.87 30.10
CA ILE A 472 -41.03 -1.71 30.97
C ILE A 472 -42.49 -1.22 30.89
N GLY A 473 -43.47 -2.12 30.70
CA GLY A 473 -44.90 -1.77 30.51
C GLY A 473 -45.75 -1.58 31.79
N GLY A 474 -46.86 -0.84 31.68
CA GLY A 474 -47.92 -0.71 32.70
C GLY A 474 -48.93 -1.88 32.74
N GLN A 475 -49.84 -1.90 33.73
CA GLN A 475 -50.83 -2.96 33.96
C GLN A 475 -52.12 -2.81 33.10
N GLU A 476 -52.71 -3.94 32.71
CA GLU A 476 -53.91 -4.02 31.86
C GLU A 476 -55.24 -3.99 32.64
N LEU A 477 -56.30 -3.44 32.01
CA LEU A 477 -57.65 -3.29 32.58
C LEU A 477 -58.46 -4.60 32.44
N PRO A 478 -59.10 -5.12 33.51
CA PRO A 478 -59.90 -6.34 33.45
C PRO A 478 -61.26 -6.10 32.77
N LEU A 479 -61.32 -6.41 31.47
CA LEU A 479 -62.47 -6.16 30.58
C LEU A 479 -62.97 -7.48 29.96
N GLN A 480 -64.29 -7.67 29.90
CA GLN A 480 -64.92 -8.83 29.27
C GLN A 480 -65.99 -8.41 28.26
N LEU A 481 -65.85 -8.88 27.02
CA LEU A 481 -66.72 -8.52 25.90
C LEU A 481 -67.55 -9.74 25.51
N PHE A 482 -68.82 -9.51 25.19
CA PHE A 482 -69.78 -10.53 24.79
C PHE A 482 -70.22 -10.32 23.33
N GLU A 483 -71.49 -10.53 23.00
CA GLU A 483 -71.98 -10.50 21.62
C GLU A 483 -71.72 -9.15 20.96
N ASP A 484 -71.31 -9.20 19.69
CA ASP A 484 -71.27 -8.10 18.75
C ASP A 484 -70.52 -6.82 19.21
N ILE A 485 -69.58 -6.98 20.14
CA ILE A 485 -68.53 -6.01 20.46
C ILE A 485 -67.17 -6.64 20.28
N GLU A 486 -66.30 -5.92 19.58
CA GLU A 486 -64.92 -6.30 19.39
C GLU A 486 -63.99 -5.23 19.95
N ARG A 487 -62.85 -5.67 20.47
CA ARG A 487 -61.73 -4.78 20.75
C ARG A 487 -60.81 -4.73 19.53
N THR A 488 -60.78 -3.59 18.85
CA THR A 488 -59.84 -3.29 17.78
C THR A 488 -58.79 -2.31 18.31
N GLN A 489 -57.59 -2.83 18.60
CA GLN A 489 -56.52 -2.08 19.28
C GLN A 489 -56.97 -1.57 20.66
N ASN A 490 -57.12 -0.26 20.77
CA ASN A 490 -57.58 0.47 21.94
C ASN A 490 -59.07 0.77 21.86
N LEU A 491 -59.72 0.55 20.73
CA LEU A 491 -61.12 0.91 20.56
C LEU A 491 -61.99 -0.32 20.80
N LEU A 492 -63.08 -0.12 21.54
CA LEU A 492 -64.21 -1.02 21.50
C LEU A 492 -65.12 -0.57 20.37
N VAL A 493 -65.40 -1.49 19.47
CA VAL A 493 -66.14 -1.24 18.25
C VAL A 493 -67.33 -2.21 18.22
N SER A 494 -68.50 -1.68 17.90
CA SER A 494 -69.65 -2.53 17.65
C SER A 494 -69.49 -3.25 16.32
N ARG A 495 -69.66 -4.58 16.30
CA ARG A 495 -69.59 -5.38 15.07
C ARG A 495 -70.85 -5.34 14.22
N ARG A 496 -71.96 -4.82 14.76
CA ARG A 496 -73.23 -4.74 14.05
C ARG A 496 -74.05 -3.57 14.53
N LYS A 497 -74.92 -3.06 13.65
CA LYS A 497 -75.93 -2.09 14.06
C LYS A 497 -76.88 -2.69 15.09
N GLY A 498 -77.15 -1.95 16.15
CA GLY A 498 -77.93 -2.45 17.25
C GLY A 498 -77.94 -1.60 18.50
N VAL A 499 -78.07 -2.27 19.64
CA VAL A 499 -78.18 -1.67 20.96
C VAL A 499 -77.05 -2.20 21.86
N LEU A 500 -76.17 -1.31 22.30
CA LEU A 500 -75.10 -1.55 23.26
C LEU A 500 -75.66 -1.60 24.68
N ASP A 501 -75.39 -2.68 25.42
CA ASP A 501 -75.62 -2.81 26.85
C ASP A 501 -74.25 -2.80 27.58
N VAL A 502 -74.14 -2.05 28.69
CA VAL A 502 -72.94 -1.95 29.54
C VAL A 502 -73.30 -2.16 31.01
N GLY A 503 -72.48 -2.91 31.74
CA GLY A 503 -72.61 -3.13 33.19
C GLY A 503 -71.33 -3.66 33.84
N THR A 504 -71.41 -4.00 35.13
CA THR A 504 -70.28 -4.53 35.92
C THR A 504 -70.62 -5.86 36.57
N VAL A 505 -69.77 -6.88 36.41
CA VAL A 505 -69.93 -8.22 37.02
C VAL A 505 -68.55 -8.72 37.50
N ASP A 506 -68.45 -9.17 38.76
CA ASP A 506 -67.22 -9.70 39.39
C ASP A 506 -65.95 -8.82 39.20
N ASP A 507 -66.07 -7.51 39.48
CA ASP A 507 -65.02 -6.48 39.28
C ASP A 507 -64.48 -6.37 37.83
N ARG A 508 -65.23 -6.88 36.85
CA ARG A 508 -64.97 -6.71 35.41
C ARG A 508 -66.03 -5.85 34.76
N ILE A 509 -65.59 -4.98 33.86
CA ILE A 509 -66.51 -4.23 33.00
C ILE A 509 -66.98 -5.19 31.91
N VAL A 510 -68.31 -5.31 31.73
CA VAL A 510 -68.94 -6.16 30.72
C VAL A 510 -69.74 -5.35 29.71
N LEU A 511 -69.60 -5.69 28.43
CA LEU A 511 -70.33 -5.02 27.34
C LEU A 511 -70.83 -6.03 26.30
N ARG A 512 -72.01 -5.78 25.71
CA ARG A 512 -72.54 -6.50 24.53
C ARG A 512 -73.33 -5.58 23.60
N VAL A 513 -73.48 -5.94 22.33
CA VAL A 513 -74.41 -5.31 21.40
C VAL A 513 -75.45 -6.33 20.94
N ARG A 514 -76.70 -5.89 20.83
CA ARG A 514 -77.86 -6.69 20.41
C ARG A 514 -78.42 -6.17 19.08
N PRO A 515 -78.85 -7.01 18.12
CA PRO A 515 -79.39 -6.56 16.83
C PRO A 515 -80.62 -5.65 16.91
N HIS A 516 -80.75 -4.69 15.98
CA HIS A 516 -81.96 -3.86 15.76
C HIS A 516 -81.96 -3.15 14.37
N GLU A 517 -82.90 -3.46 13.44
CA GLU A 517 -82.98 -2.87 12.08
C GLU A 517 -84.38 -2.97 11.39
N ASP A 518 -84.76 -1.99 10.55
CA ASP A 518 -86.00 -1.95 9.71
C ASP A 518 -85.79 -2.58 8.31
N ALA A 519 -86.84 -3.03 7.62
CA ALA A 519 -86.75 -3.58 6.25
C ALA A 519 -86.46 -2.50 5.17
N CYS A 520 -85.62 -2.80 4.17
CA CYS A 520 -85.15 -1.84 3.15
C CYS A 520 -85.20 -2.40 1.71
N VAL A 521 -85.48 -1.54 0.72
CA VAL A 521 -85.40 -1.84 -0.73
C VAL A 521 -84.43 -0.87 -1.38
N ASN A 522 -83.53 -1.36 -2.23
CA ASN A 522 -82.57 -0.55 -2.96
C ASN A 522 -82.40 -1.06 -4.39
N ILE A 523 -82.35 -0.16 -5.36
CA ILE A 523 -82.11 -0.48 -6.77
C ILE A 523 -80.78 0.08 -7.22
N VAL A 524 -79.95 -0.81 -7.72
CA VAL A 524 -78.60 -0.50 -8.16
C VAL A 524 -78.54 -0.71 -9.66
N ILE A 525 -78.45 0.40 -10.40
CA ILE A 525 -78.05 0.35 -11.80
C ILE A 525 -76.53 0.14 -11.82
N ALA A 526 -76.08 -0.87 -12.55
CA ALA A 526 -74.66 -1.12 -12.77
C ALA A 526 -73.98 0.13 -13.34
N GLU A 527 -72.69 0.35 -13.04
CA GLU A 527 -71.95 1.53 -13.51
C GLU A 527 -71.97 1.67 -15.04
N ASP A 528 -71.97 0.53 -15.75
CA ASP A 528 -72.07 0.46 -17.22
C ASP A 528 -73.46 0.79 -17.75
N ARG A 529 -74.45 0.93 -16.85
CA ARG A 529 -75.88 1.10 -17.12
C ARG A 529 -76.45 -0.02 -17.98
N MET A 530 -75.83 -1.19 -18.02
CA MET A 530 -76.27 -2.33 -18.83
C MET A 530 -77.15 -3.30 -18.07
N THR A 531 -77.17 -3.24 -16.75
CA THR A 531 -78.02 -4.09 -15.91
C THR A 531 -78.52 -3.32 -14.70
N ALA A 532 -79.78 -3.50 -14.31
CA ALA A 532 -80.31 -3.01 -13.04
C ALA A 532 -80.63 -4.18 -12.10
N TYR A 533 -80.24 -4.02 -10.83
CA TYR A 533 -80.35 -5.02 -9.80
C TYR A 533 -81.25 -4.53 -8.66
N ILE A 534 -82.10 -5.40 -8.13
CA ILE A 534 -82.88 -5.12 -6.92
C ILE A 534 -82.24 -5.81 -5.71
N ARG A 535 -82.22 -5.09 -4.58
CA ARG A 535 -81.83 -5.60 -3.26
C ARG A 535 -82.94 -5.35 -2.26
N ILE A 536 -83.25 -6.36 -1.44
CA ILE A 536 -84.31 -6.31 -0.44
C ILE A 536 -83.80 -6.94 0.84
N THR A 537 -83.87 -6.23 1.97
CA THR A 537 -83.53 -6.75 3.31
C THR A 537 -84.75 -6.76 4.23
N LYS A 538 -84.88 -7.83 5.04
CA LYS A 538 -85.93 -7.99 6.07
C LYS A 538 -85.58 -7.24 7.36
N ASP A 539 -86.59 -6.93 8.18
CA ASP A 539 -86.43 -6.34 9.51
C ASP A 539 -85.78 -7.30 10.53
N GLN A 540 -84.99 -6.76 11.48
CA GLN A 540 -84.31 -7.49 12.56
C GLN A 540 -84.51 -6.83 13.93
N GLY A 541 -84.47 -7.61 15.01
CA GLY A 541 -84.39 -7.08 16.39
C GLY A 541 -85.53 -6.13 16.78
N GLY A 542 -86.65 -6.20 16.07
CA GLY A 542 -87.87 -5.45 16.34
C GLY A 542 -88.22 -4.26 15.43
N GLY A 543 -87.61 -4.11 14.25
CA GLY A 543 -87.92 -3.07 13.26
C GLY A 543 -89.24 -3.26 12.45
N ARG A 544 -89.45 -2.42 11.42
CA ARG A 544 -90.66 -2.33 10.57
C ARG A 544 -90.61 -3.24 9.31
N PRO A 545 -91.71 -3.92 8.90
CA PRO A 545 -91.73 -4.91 7.80
C PRO A 545 -91.95 -4.33 6.37
N LEU A 546 -91.66 -5.16 5.34
CA LEU A 546 -91.59 -4.83 3.89
C LEU A 546 -92.93 -4.89 3.08
N SER A 547 -93.13 -4.01 2.06
CA SER A 547 -94.30 -3.96 1.15
C SER A 547 -93.97 -3.78 -0.35
N MET A 548 -94.86 -4.22 -1.27
CA MET A 548 -94.67 -4.09 -2.75
C MET A 548 -94.74 -2.66 -3.27
N ASP A 549 -95.51 -1.79 -2.63
CA ASP A 549 -95.61 -0.39 -3.03
C ASP A 549 -94.28 0.34 -2.83
N ALA A 550 -93.51 -0.05 -1.81
CA ALA A 550 -92.15 0.45 -1.59
C ALA A 550 -91.17 0.03 -2.69
N VAL A 551 -91.33 -1.18 -3.26
CA VAL A 551 -90.47 -1.67 -4.35
C VAL A 551 -90.69 -0.89 -5.65
N ARG A 552 -91.95 -0.64 -6.02
CA ARG A 552 -92.27 0.07 -7.27
C ARG A 552 -91.86 1.54 -7.23
N ALA A 553 -92.03 2.20 -6.09
CA ALA A 553 -91.59 3.58 -5.89
C ALA A 553 -90.08 3.72 -6.13
N GLU A 554 -89.29 2.76 -5.61
CA GLU A 554 -87.84 2.76 -5.76
C GLU A 554 -87.39 2.55 -7.23
N ILE A 555 -88.10 1.73 -8.01
CA ILE A 555 -87.77 1.46 -9.44
C ILE A 555 -87.92 2.73 -10.27
N GLU A 556 -89.01 3.45 -10.05
CA GLU A 556 -89.31 4.69 -10.77
C GLU A 556 -88.34 5.80 -10.38
N GLU A 557 -88.02 5.93 -9.09
CA GLU A 557 -87.05 6.89 -8.58
C GLU A 557 -85.62 6.62 -9.10
N SER A 558 -85.28 5.35 -9.33
CA SER A 558 -83.97 4.92 -9.82
C SER A 558 -83.75 5.11 -11.34
N GLY A 559 -84.80 5.41 -12.12
CA GLY A 559 -84.68 5.77 -13.53
C GLY A 559 -84.42 4.62 -14.52
N VAL A 560 -84.74 3.38 -14.14
CA VAL A 560 -84.72 2.21 -15.03
C VAL A 560 -85.96 2.25 -15.93
N THR A 561 -85.80 2.27 -17.25
CA THR A 561 -86.94 2.40 -18.19
C THR A 561 -86.94 1.38 -19.32
N TYR A 562 -85.84 0.67 -19.54
CA TYR A 562 -85.68 -0.29 -20.62
C TYR A 562 -85.27 -1.67 -20.07
N GLY A 563 -85.89 -2.73 -20.60
CA GLY A 563 -85.52 -4.11 -20.27
C GLY A 563 -86.05 -4.69 -18.96
N ILE A 564 -87.02 -4.05 -18.28
CA ILE A 564 -87.59 -4.48 -16.98
C ILE A 564 -88.34 -5.83 -17.08
N ARG A 565 -88.16 -6.68 -16.08
CA ARG A 565 -88.72 -8.03 -15.94
C ARG A 565 -89.50 -8.18 -14.63
N ASP A 566 -90.82 -7.98 -14.70
CA ASP A 566 -91.73 -8.02 -13.53
C ASP A 566 -91.77 -9.39 -12.85
N ASP A 567 -91.56 -10.47 -13.61
CA ASP A 567 -91.50 -11.85 -13.11
C ASP A 567 -90.37 -12.05 -12.08
N ILE A 568 -89.27 -11.29 -12.20
CA ILE A 568 -88.11 -11.36 -11.31
C ILE A 568 -88.36 -10.56 -10.02
N LEU A 569 -89.12 -9.46 -10.10
CA LEU A 569 -89.42 -8.59 -8.96
C LEU A 569 -90.36 -9.25 -7.95
N GLU A 570 -91.39 -9.97 -8.41
CA GLU A 570 -92.32 -10.68 -7.53
C GLU A 570 -91.62 -11.83 -6.79
N SER A 571 -90.81 -12.62 -7.49
CA SER A 571 -90.00 -13.68 -6.91
C SER A 571 -89.01 -13.15 -5.87
N ALA A 572 -88.38 -12.00 -6.13
CA ALA A 572 -87.47 -11.35 -5.20
C ALA A 572 -88.15 -10.90 -3.90
N LEU A 573 -89.42 -10.46 -3.95
CA LEU A 573 -90.13 -10.04 -2.75
C LEU A 573 -90.56 -11.24 -1.88
N GLU A 574 -91.03 -12.32 -2.51
CA GLU A 574 -91.40 -13.55 -1.78
C GLU A 574 -90.18 -14.18 -1.13
N GLN A 575 -89.08 -14.27 -1.88
CA GLN A 575 -87.82 -14.80 -1.37
C GLN A 575 -87.29 -13.97 -0.19
N ALA A 576 -87.38 -12.64 -0.24
CA ALA A 576 -86.91 -11.79 0.86
C ALA A 576 -87.71 -11.98 2.16
N ARG A 577 -88.99 -12.41 2.08
CA ARG A 577 -89.83 -12.68 3.26
C ARG A 577 -89.42 -13.97 3.96
N ASP A 578 -89.07 -14.99 3.18
CA ASP A 578 -88.74 -16.33 3.65
C ASP A 578 -87.26 -16.48 4.02
N ASP A 579 -86.35 -16.04 3.14
CA ASP A 579 -84.89 -16.19 3.28
C ASP A 579 -84.23 -15.00 3.99
N GLY A 580 -84.95 -13.90 4.21
CA GLY A 580 -84.50 -12.73 4.98
C GLY A 580 -83.73 -11.67 4.19
N GLU A 581 -83.20 -11.99 3.02
CA GLU A 581 -82.55 -11.02 2.13
C GLU A 581 -82.53 -11.51 0.67
N VAL A 582 -82.77 -10.62 -0.28
CA VAL A 582 -82.50 -10.85 -1.71
C VAL A 582 -81.47 -9.86 -2.18
N ASN A 583 -80.33 -10.39 -2.64
CA ASN A 583 -79.19 -9.61 -3.04
C ASN A 583 -78.97 -9.67 -4.56
N GLY A 584 -79.28 -8.57 -5.23
CA GLY A 584 -78.81 -8.30 -6.58
C GLY A 584 -79.49 -9.16 -7.63
N ALA A 585 -80.80 -9.38 -7.51
CA ALA A 585 -81.56 -10.02 -8.58
C ALA A 585 -81.60 -9.07 -9.80
N PRO A 586 -81.05 -9.45 -10.96
CA PRO A 586 -81.05 -8.60 -12.14
C PRO A 586 -82.45 -8.56 -12.73
N PHE A 587 -83.08 -7.40 -12.69
CA PHE A 587 -84.46 -7.24 -13.15
C PHE A 587 -84.56 -6.36 -14.41
N ALA A 588 -83.47 -5.76 -14.89
CA ALA A 588 -83.43 -5.08 -16.20
C ALA A 588 -82.07 -5.20 -16.92
N PHE A 589 -82.06 -5.24 -18.27
CA PHE A 589 -80.85 -5.46 -19.09
C PHE A 589 -80.80 -4.59 -20.38
N GLY A 590 -79.61 -4.09 -20.75
CA GLY A 590 -79.30 -3.34 -21.99
C GLY A 590 -78.47 -4.15 -23.01
N GLU A 591 -78.16 -3.56 -24.18
CA GLU A 591 -77.37 -4.14 -25.30
C GLU A 591 -75.99 -3.46 -25.52
N PRO A 592 -74.82 -4.13 -25.41
CA PRO A 592 -73.50 -3.46 -25.40
C PRO A 592 -72.89 -3.10 -26.78
N ALA A 593 -71.95 -2.14 -26.82
CA ALA A 593 -71.16 -1.72 -28.00
C ALA A 593 -69.82 -2.49 -28.15
N VAL A 594 -69.25 -2.60 -29.37
CA VAL A 594 -68.04 -3.40 -29.73
C VAL A 594 -66.97 -2.54 -30.44
N GLY A 595 -65.68 -2.65 -30.09
CA GLY A 595 -64.53 -1.88 -30.66
C GLY A 595 -63.52 -2.71 -31.50
N GLY A 596 -62.53 -2.07 -32.13
CA GLY A 596 -61.52 -2.71 -33.01
C GLY A 596 -60.12 -2.98 -32.38
N ASP A 597 -59.37 -3.98 -32.89
CA ASP A 597 -58.06 -4.46 -32.36
C ASP A 597 -56.83 -3.60 -32.71
N GLY A 598 -55.88 -3.37 -31.78
CA GLY A 598 -54.62 -2.60 -31.93
C GLY A 598 -53.43 -3.33 -32.62
N ARG A 599 -52.28 -2.65 -32.77
CA ARG A 599 -51.05 -3.16 -33.44
C ARG A 599 -50.20 -4.08 -32.53
N LYS A 600 -49.44 -5.05 -33.09
CA LYS A 600 -48.64 -6.05 -32.31
C LYS A 600 -47.14 -5.99 -32.60
N PHE A 601 -46.26 -6.07 -31.58
CA PHE A 601 -44.78 -5.98 -31.71
C PHE A 601 -44.07 -7.35 -31.61
N ARG A 602 -43.08 -7.62 -32.47
CA ARG A 602 -42.30 -8.88 -32.51
C ARG A 602 -40.80 -8.64 -32.71
N TRP A 603 -39.95 -9.29 -31.92
CA TRP A 603 -38.48 -9.25 -32.07
C TRP A 603 -37.99 -10.17 -33.20
N CYS A 604 -37.07 -9.67 -34.03
CA CYS A 604 -36.40 -10.44 -35.09
C CYS A 604 -35.02 -10.98 -34.65
N ILE A 605 -34.50 -10.52 -33.51
CA ILE A 605 -33.22 -10.95 -32.93
C ILE A 605 -33.37 -11.56 -31.54
N ALA A 606 -32.37 -12.36 -31.14
CA ALA A 606 -32.26 -12.87 -29.77
C ALA A 606 -31.81 -11.74 -28.81
N TYR A 607 -32.78 -11.07 -28.20
CA TYR A 607 -32.53 -10.00 -27.24
C TYR A 607 -31.95 -10.57 -25.93
N ALA A 608 -30.72 -10.17 -25.57
CA ALA A 608 -30.07 -10.62 -24.34
C ALA A 608 -30.47 -9.71 -23.15
N PRO A 609 -31.10 -10.24 -22.09
CA PRO A 609 -31.59 -9.43 -20.96
C PRO A 609 -30.49 -9.04 -19.94
N GLY A 610 -29.22 -8.95 -20.34
CA GLY A 610 -28.14 -8.48 -19.47
C GLY A 610 -27.78 -9.41 -18.29
N ARG A 611 -27.77 -10.74 -18.49
CA ARG A 611 -27.42 -11.70 -17.43
C ARG A 611 -25.92 -11.64 -17.06
N ASN A 612 -25.61 -11.64 -15.76
CA ASN A 612 -24.24 -11.56 -15.21
C ASN A 612 -23.42 -12.86 -15.32
N VAL A 613 -24.05 -14.00 -15.65
CA VAL A 613 -23.40 -15.31 -15.73
C VAL A 613 -24.06 -16.18 -16.78
N THR A 614 -23.27 -16.98 -17.50
CA THR A 614 -23.78 -18.04 -18.37
C THR A 614 -23.36 -19.39 -17.81
N ILE A 615 -24.31 -20.31 -17.59
CA ILE A 615 -24.00 -21.68 -17.20
C ILE A 615 -23.71 -22.48 -18.47
N ARG A 616 -22.52 -23.10 -18.53
CA ARG A 616 -22.12 -23.96 -19.63
C ARG A 616 -22.92 -25.27 -19.60
N PRO A 617 -22.99 -26.01 -20.73
CA PRO A 617 -23.66 -27.32 -20.78
C PRO A 617 -23.12 -28.36 -19.78
N ASP A 618 -21.88 -28.19 -19.29
CA ASP A 618 -21.24 -29.02 -18.27
C ASP A 618 -21.56 -28.60 -16.82
N GLY A 619 -22.43 -27.60 -16.64
CA GLY A 619 -22.82 -27.06 -15.33
C GLY A 619 -21.85 -26.01 -14.76
N THR A 620 -20.73 -25.70 -15.43
CA THR A 620 -19.77 -24.70 -14.94
C THR A 620 -20.19 -23.28 -15.29
N ALA A 621 -20.00 -22.35 -14.36
CA ALA A 621 -20.31 -20.94 -14.58
C ALA A 621 -19.21 -20.23 -15.38
N ASP A 622 -19.59 -19.59 -16.50
CA ASP A 622 -18.74 -18.70 -17.29
C ASP A 622 -19.04 -17.23 -16.95
N TYR A 623 -18.24 -16.68 -16.03
CA TYR A 623 -18.28 -15.26 -15.67
C TYR A 623 -17.50 -14.38 -16.65
N LYS A 624 -16.61 -14.96 -17.49
CA LYS A 624 -15.71 -14.21 -18.37
C LYS A 624 -16.35 -13.86 -19.71
N ASN A 625 -17.26 -14.69 -20.21
CA ASN A 625 -17.85 -14.54 -21.56
C ASN A 625 -19.38 -14.36 -21.55
N ALA A 626 -19.99 -13.98 -20.43
CA ALA A 626 -21.43 -13.77 -20.34
C ALA A 626 -21.89 -12.60 -21.25
N PRO A 627 -22.94 -12.77 -22.08
CA PRO A 627 -23.43 -11.71 -22.97
C PRO A 627 -24.20 -10.65 -22.17
N ARG A 628 -23.51 -9.54 -21.87
CA ARG A 628 -24.05 -8.42 -21.07
C ARG A 628 -24.87 -7.41 -21.89
N PHE A 629 -24.66 -7.35 -23.20
CA PHE A 629 -25.31 -6.42 -24.11
C PHE A 629 -25.62 -7.08 -25.46
N THR A 630 -26.66 -6.61 -26.15
CA THR A 630 -27.07 -7.14 -27.46
C THR A 630 -26.35 -6.36 -28.56
N THR A 631 -25.53 -7.04 -29.35
CA THR A 631 -24.85 -6.41 -30.50
C THR A 631 -25.62 -6.70 -31.79
N VAL A 632 -25.72 -5.68 -32.64
CA VAL A 632 -26.34 -5.76 -33.97
C VAL A 632 -25.37 -5.23 -35.02
N ARG A 633 -25.52 -5.71 -36.25
CA ARG A 633 -24.77 -5.22 -37.41
C ARG A 633 -25.66 -4.33 -38.27
N ALA A 634 -25.06 -3.38 -38.97
CA ALA A 634 -25.75 -2.59 -40.00
C ALA A 634 -26.50 -3.51 -40.98
N GLY A 635 -27.76 -3.18 -41.24
CA GLY A 635 -28.70 -3.93 -42.08
C GLY A 635 -29.43 -5.08 -41.37
N THR A 636 -29.23 -5.29 -40.07
CA THR A 636 -29.95 -6.32 -39.31
C THR A 636 -31.36 -5.84 -38.99
N GLU A 637 -32.38 -6.65 -39.32
CA GLU A 637 -33.76 -6.42 -38.89
C GLU A 637 -33.89 -6.75 -37.40
N ILE A 638 -34.27 -5.75 -36.59
CA ILE A 638 -34.26 -5.81 -35.13
C ILE A 638 -35.60 -6.31 -34.61
N ALA A 639 -36.69 -5.75 -35.12
CA ALA A 639 -38.06 -6.05 -34.72
C ALA A 639 -39.05 -5.60 -35.80
N GLU A 640 -40.32 -6.00 -35.68
CA GLU A 640 -41.42 -5.58 -36.55
C GLU A 640 -42.72 -5.30 -35.76
N LEU A 641 -43.55 -4.42 -36.31
CA LEU A 641 -44.85 -4.01 -35.78
C LEU A 641 -45.95 -4.35 -36.81
N LEU A 642 -46.98 -5.13 -36.41
CA LEU A 642 -48.05 -5.68 -37.23
C LEU A 642 -49.31 -4.76 -37.27
N PRO A 643 -50.11 -4.76 -38.38
CA PRO A 643 -51.32 -3.93 -38.51
C PRO A 643 -52.53 -4.44 -37.70
N SER A 644 -53.50 -3.55 -37.48
CA SER A 644 -54.80 -3.75 -36.78
C SER A 644 -55.90 -4.31 -37.71
N THR A 645 -56.86 -5.12 -37.20
CA THR A 645 -57.82 -5.87 -38.05
C THR A 645 -59.35 -5.77 -37.75
N GLY A 646 -59.87 -4.87 -36.89
CA GLY A 646 -61.33 -4.84 -36.57
C GLY A 646 -62.04 -3.47 -36.66
N GLU A 647 -63.35 -3.43 -37.02
CA GLU A 647 -64.22 -2.24 -37.07
C GLU A 647 -65.28 -2.17 -35.92
N PRO A 648 -65.74 -0.98 -35.47
CA PRO A 648 -66.61 -0.82 -34.27
C PRO A 648 -68.15 -0.79 -34.52
N ILE A 649 -68.99 -1.24 -33.54
CA ILE A 649 -70.48 -1.28 -33.55
C ILE A 649 -71.09 -0.64 -32.26
N PRO A 650 -72.14 0.22 -32.30
CA PRO A 650 -72.76 0.86 -31.10
C PRO A 650 -73.86 0.02 -30.38
N GLY A 651 -74.16 0.34 -29.10
CA GLY A 651 -75.13 -0.35 -28.19
C GLY A 651 -76.22 0.56 -27.55
N THR A 652 -77.02 0.07 -26.59
CA THR A 652 -78.10 0.76 -25.83
C THR A 652 -78.16 0.34 -24.34
N ASP A 653 -78.29 1.28 -23.39
CA ASP A 653 -78.30 1.04 -21.94
C ASP A 653 -79.73 0.84 -21.31
N VAL A 654 -79.83 0.41 -20.04
CA VAL A 654 -81.10 0.16 -19.29
C VAL A 654 -81.89 1.44 -18.96
N SER A 655 -81.28 2.61 -19.18
CA SER A 655 -81.95 3.91 -19.11
C SER A 655 -82.49 4.38 -20.47
N GLY A 656 -82.31 3.57 -21.52
CA GLY A 656 -82.77 3.83 -22.88
C GLY A 656 -81.84 4.69 -23.73
N ARG A 657 -80.57 4.87 -23.35
CA ARG A 657 -79.60 5.72 -24.07
C ARG A 657 -78.67 4.91 -24.98
N THR A 658 -78.39 5.42 -26.18
CA THR A 658 -77.45 4.80 -27.14
C THR A 658 -75.98 4.99 -26.71
N ILE A 659 -75.17 3.92 -26.77
CA ILE A 659 -73.74 3.86 -26.42
C ILE A 659 -72.89 3.84 -27.71
N PRO A 660 -72.03 4.85 -27.97
CA PRO A 660 -71.11 4.84 -29.11
C PRO A 660 -69.96 3.84 -28.93
N ALA A 661 -69.37 3.37 -30.04
CA ALA A 661 -68.31 2.35 -30.01
C ALA A 661 -66.93 2.91 -29.57
N PRO A 662 -66.08 2.15 -28.84
CA PRO A 662 -64.77 2.61 -28.32
C PRO A 662 -63.69 2.81 -29.40
N GLU A 663 -62.78 3.79 -29.21
CA GLU A 663 -61.62 4.06 -30.08
C GLU A 663 -60.47 3.03 -29.91
N THR A 664 -59.78 2.69 -31.00
CA THR A 664 -58.66 1.71 -31.02
C THR A 664 -57.32 2.36 -30.63
N PRO A 665 -56.52 1.79 -29.69
CA PRO A 665 -55.22 2.32 -29.28
C PRO A 665 -54.10 2.23 -30.34
N ASP A 666 -53.27 3.27 -30.48
CA ASP A 666 -52.13 3.35 -31.42
C ASP A 666 -50.77 3.16 -30.71
N ASP A 667 -50.28 1.91 -30.66
CA ASP A 667 -48.98 1.55 -30.07
C ASP A 667 -47.82 1.88 -31.04
N THR A 668 -47.34 3.13 -31.06
CA THR A 668 -46.18 3.53 -31.85
C THR A 668 -44.85 3.38 -31.09
N ILE A 669 -43.88 2.71 -31.71
CA ILE A 669 -42.48 2.63 -31.26
C ILE A 669 -41.63 3.62 -32.05
N GLU A 670 -40.89 4.47 -31.35
CA GLU A 670 -40.00 5.47 -31.92
C GLU A 670 -38.66 4.85 -32.34
N ALA A 671 -38.34 4.93 -33.63
CA ALA A 671 -36.99 4.69 -34.12
C ALA A 671 -36.15 5.94 -33.91
N ALA A 672 -35.12 5.83 -33.07
CA ALA A 672 -34.22 6.92 -32.74
C ALA A 672 -32.86 6.72 -33.44
N ASN A 673 -31.76 7.07 -32.76
CA ASN A 673 -30.44 7.12 -33.36
C ASN A 673 -30.04 5.78 -34.01
N TYR A 674 -29.64 5.83 -35.28
CA TYR A 674 -29.12 4.72 -36.07
C TYR A 674 -30.08 3.53 -36.24
N VAL A 675 -31.40 3.79 -36.16
CA VAL A 675 -32.45 2.81 -36.44
C VAL A 675 -33.36 3.38 -37.52
N ALA A 676 -33.43 2.70 -38.66
CA ALA A 676 -34.35 3.05 -39.74
C ALA A 676 -35.64 2.23 -39.63
N THR A 677 -36.73 2.76 -40.18
CA THR A 677 -37.98 2.02 -40.33
C THR A 677 -38.28 1.79 -41.81
N ARG A 678 -38.73 0.58 -42.15
CA ARG A 678 -39.26 0.23 -43.47
C ARG A 678 -40.69 -0.25 -43.29
N ASP A 679 -41.64 0.45 -43.90
CA ASP A 679 -43.03 0.00 -43.98
C ASP A 679 -43.15 -0.99 -45.16
N GLU A 680 -43.82 -2.13 -44.95
CA GLU A 680 -44.09 -3.14 -45.98
C GLU A 680 -45.54 -3.03 -46.50
N ASP A 681 -45.79 -3.52 -47.71
CA ASP A 681 -47.08 -3.41 -48.42
C ASP A 681 -48.25 -4.09 -47.67
N ASP A 682 -47.96 -4.97 -46.72
CA ASP A 682 -48.94 -5.66 -45.87
C ASP A 682 -49.27 -4.89 -44.57
N GLY A 683 -48.78 -3.66 -44.42
CA GLY A 683 -49.02 -2.80 -43.26
C GLY A 683 -48.11 -3.07 -42.06
N ARG A 684 -47.09 -3.93 -42.20
CA ARG A 684 -46.05 -4.14 -41.18
C ARG A 684 -44.99 -3.05 -41.24
N ARG A 685 -44.46 -2.66 -40.07
CA ARG A 685 -43.29 -1.76 -39.95
C ARG A 685 -42.10 -2.51 -39.38
N VAL A 686 -40.99 -2.57 -40.12
CA VAL A 686 -39.75 -3.25 -39.73
C VAL A 686 -38.71 -2.22 -39.25
N PHE A 687 -38.07 -2.49 -38.11
CA PHE A 687 -36.96 -1.69 -37.57
C PHE A 687 -35.63 -2.31 -38.00
N ILE A 688 -34.77 -1.51 -38.63
CA ILE A 688 -33.51 -1.96 -39.24
C ILE A 688 -32.34 -1.18 -38.64
N ALA A 689 -31.28 -1.88 -38.27
CA ALA A 689 -30.04 -1.28 -37.81
C ALA A 689 -29.34 -0.50 -38.92
N GLU A 690 -29.02 0.78 -38.72
CA GLU A 690 -28.25 1.57 -39.70
C GLU A 690 -26.73 1.46 -39.50
N CYS A 691 -26.29 1.09 -38.30
CA CYS A 691 -24.87 0.93 -37.97
C CYS A 691 -24.60 -0.30 -37.10
N ASP A 692 -23.32 -0.68 -37.01
CA ASP A 692 -22.84 -1.68 -36.07
C ASP A 692 -22.82 -1.09 -34.65
N GLY A 693 -23.40 -1.79 -33.67
CA GLY A 693 -23.41 -1.27 -32.30
C GLY A 693 -24.19 -2.10 -31.29
N GLU A 694 -24.37 -1.50 -30.11
CA GLU A 694 -25.18 -2.03 -29.01
C GLU A 694 -26.63 -1.56 -29.16
N LEU A 695 -27.59 -2.51 -29.17
CA LEU A 695 -29.01 -2.20 -29.18
C LEU A 695 -29.47 -1.75 -27.80
N ALA A 696 -30.02 -0.54 -27.71
CA ALA A 696 -30.69 -0.04 -26.52
C ALA A 696 -32.19 0.15 -26.80
N PHE A 697 -33.03 -0.48 -25.98
CA PHE A 697 -34.48 -0.42 -26.09
C PHE A 697 -35.12 -0.24 -24.70
N ASN A 698 -36.01 0.75 -24.57
CA ASN A 698 -36.67 1.08 -23.30
C ASN A 698 -38.20 0.83 -23.32
N GLY A 699 -38.70 0.08 -24.31
CA GLY A 699 -40.13 -0.21 -24.49
C GLY A 699 -40.84 0.74 -25.45
N LYS A 700 -40.40 2.01 -25.57
CA LYS A 700 -40.99 3.00 -26.47
C LYS A 700 -40.05 3.52 -27.55
N ARG A 701 -38.74 3.48 -27.27
CA ARG A 701 -37.69 4.04 -28.13
C ARG A 701 -36.59 3.00 -28.37
N MET A 702 -36.22 2.85 -29.64
CA MET A 702 -35.17 1.94 -30.11
C MET A 702 -34.00 2.75 -30.69
N GLU A 703 -32.79 2.53 -30.18
CA GLU A 703 -31.57 3.16 -30.69
C GLU A 703 -30.40 2.17 -30.75
N ILE A 704 -29.41 2.44 -31.60
CA ILE A 704 -28.15 1.71 -31.65
C ILE A 704 -27.02 2.62 -31.21
N ARG A 705 -26.17 2.13 -30.31
CA ARG A 705 -24.99 2.84 -29.83
C ARG A 705 -23.75 2.29 -30.56
N PRO A 706 -23.09 3.08 -31.42
CA PRO A 706 -21.94 2.62 -32.19
C PRO A 706 -20.64 2.50 -31.36
N GLY A 707 -20.66 2.97 -30.11
CA GLY A 707 -19.55 2.88 -29.17
C GLY A 707 -19.98 2.20 -27.88
N HIS A 708 -19.05 1.47 -27.26
CA HIS A 708 -19.23 0.87 -25.95
C HIS A 708 -18.27 1.51 -24.95
N ALA A 709 -18.80 1.99 -23.82
CA ALA A 709 -18.04 2.68 -22.79
C ALA A 709 -18.01 1.87 -21.49
N VAL A 710 -16.80 1.60 -21.01
CA VAL A 710 -16.55 0.92 -19.73
C VAL A 710 -16.03 1.96 -18.74
N ALA A 711 -16.83 2.23 -17.70
CA ALA A 711 -16.53 3.26 -16.71
C ALA A 711 -15.35 2.91 -15.77
N GLY A 712 -14.95 1.64 -15.70
CA GLY A 712 -13.85 1.16 -14.87
C GLY A 712 -12.88 0.26 -15.63
N ASN A 713 -12.33 -0.74 -14.95
CA ASN A 713 -11.40 -1.70 -15.53
C ASN A 713 -12.11 -2.78 -16.36
N VAL A 714 -11.43 -3.28 -17.37
CA VAL A 714 -11.79 -4.54 -18.02
C VAL A 714 -11.14 -5.68 -17.25
N GLY A 715 -11.91 -6.26 -16.35
CA GLY A 715 -11.48 -7.25 -15.36
C GLY A 715 -12.57 -8.25 -15.01
N ALA A 716 -12.54 -8.82 -13.80
CA ALA A 716 -13.51 -9.85 -13.38
C ALA A 716 -14.96 -9.38 -13.38
N ALA A 717 -15.21 -8.10 -13.05
CA ALA A 717 -16.55 -7.52 -13.03
C ALA A 717 -17.12 -7.31 -14.44
N THR A 718 -16.28 -6.92 -15.40
CA THR A 718 -16.69 -6.55 -16.76
C THR A 718 -16.68 -7.76 -17.70
N GLY A 719 -15.70 -8.65 -17.56
CA GLY A 719 -15.46 -9.77 -18.46
C GLY A 719 -14.73 -9.36 -19.75
N ASN A 720 -14.63 -10.29 -20.69
CA ASN A 720 -14.02 -10.05 -21.99
C ASN A 720 -14.94 -9.23 -22.90
N ILE A 721 -14.38 -8.32 -23.70
CA ILE A 721 -15.16 -7.45 -24.57
C ILE A 721 -14.95 -7.85 -26.03
N ARG A 722 -16.07 -8.14 -26.72
CA ARG A 722 -16.13 -8.29 -28.18
C ARG A 722 -17.19 -7.34 -28.70
N PHE A 723 -16.79 -6.29 -29.40
CA PHE A 723 -17.70 -5.24 -29.84
C PHE A 723 -17.39 -4.84 -31.29
N PRO A 724 -18.41 -4.76 -32.18
CA PRO A 724 -18.16 -4.43 -33.59
C PRO A 724 -17.77 -2.96 -33.80
N GLY A 725 -18.16 -2.05 -32.89
CA GLY A 725 -17.79 -0.64 -32.94
C GLY A 725 -16.60 -0.28 -32.04
N SER A 726 -16.46 1.01 -31.73
CA SER A 726 -15.37 1.53 -30.90
C SER A 726 -15.57 1.23 -29.42
N VAL A 727 -14.48 0.97 -28.69
CA VAL A 727 -14.50 0.71 -27.25
C VAL A 727 -13.70 1.76 -26.52
N SER A 728 -14.30 2.36 -25.49
CA SER A 728 -13.63 3.28 -24.57
C SER A 728 -13.61 2.70 -23.16
N VAL A 729 -12.44 2.70 -22.54
CA VAL A 729 -12.20 2.18 -21.19
C VAL A 729 -11.58 3.29 -20.36
N ALA A 730 -12.28 3.69 -19.30
CA ALA A 730 -11.80 4.71 -18.38
C ALA A 730 -10.71 4.20 -17.42
N GLY A 731 -10.65 2.89 -17.16
CA GLY A 731 -9.62 2.23 -16.34
C GLY A 731 -8.58 1.45 -17.15
N ALA A 732 -8.03 0.42 -16.52
CA ALA A 732 -7.02 -0.49 -17.08
C ALA A 732 -7.63 -1.76 -17.70
N VAL A 733 -6.87 -2.46 -18.53
CA VAL A 733 -7.19 -3.82 -18.98
C VAL A 733 -6.35 -4.81 -18.17
N GLU A 734 -7.02 -5.54 -17.28
CA GLU A 734 -6.36 -6.44 -16.31
C GLU A 734 -5.81 -7.71 -16.97
N SER A 735 -4.85 -8.31 -16.28
CA SER A 735 -4.20 -9.56 -16.69
C SER A 735 -5.20 -10.69 -16.99
N GLY A 736 -5.07 -11.28 -18.18
CA GLY A 736 -5.89 -12.43 -18.60
C GLY A 736 -7.27 -12.09 -19.17
N TYR A 737 -7.56 -10.80 -19.40
CA TYR A 737 -8.73 -10.33 -20.14
C TYR A 737 -8.35 -9.86 -21.54
N PHE A 738 -9.36 -9.66 -22.39
CA PHE A 738 -9.14 -9.13 -23.73
C PHE A 738 -10.23 -8.17 -24.19
N ILE A 739 -9.83 -7.31 -25.13
CA ILE A 739 -10.72 -6.45 -25.91
C ILE A 739 -10.52 -6.76 -27.39
N VAL A 740 -11.59 -7.09 -28.09
CA VAL A 740 -11.62 -7.18 -29.56
C VAL A 740 -12.69 -6.21 -30.05
N SER A 741 -12.24 -5.15 -30.70
CA SER A 741 -13.07 -4.08 -31.24
C SER A 741 -12.97 -4.04 -32.77
N GLY A 742 -14.11 -3.88 -33.45
CA GLY A 742 -14.15 -3.56 -34.87
C GLY A 742 -13.98 -2.06 -35.18
N GLY A 743 -13.88 -1.22 -34.14
CA GLY A 743 -13.58 0.21 -34.23
C GLY A 743 -12.21 0.56 -33.62
N GLU A 744 -12.11 1.77 -33.07
CA GLU A 744 -10.93 2.20 -32.28
C GLU A 744 -11.06 1.73 -30.82
N VAL A 745 -9.92 1.57 -30.15
CA VAL A 745 -9.88 1.26 -28.71
C VAL A 745 -9.15 2.38 -27.98
N ARG A 746 -9.83 3.02 -27.03
CA ARG A 746 -9.26 4.03 -26.15
C ARG A 746 -9.21 3.50 -24.72
N ILE A 747 -8.02 3.42 -24.14
CA ILE A 747 -7.80 2.97 -22.77
C ILE A 747 -7.12 4.12 -22.04
N SER A 748 -7.71 4.60 -20.96
CA SER A 748 -7.19 5.79 -20.27
C SER A 748 -5.96 5.47 -19.41
N ASP A 749 -5.88 4.26 -18.86
CA ASP A 749 -4.80 3.81 -17.99
C ASP A 749 -3.85 2.81 -18.70
N THR A 750 -3.55 1.66 -18.09
CA THR A 750 -2.58 0.67 -18.58
C THR A 750 -3.23 -0.57 -19.20
N ILE A 751 -2.43 -1.31 -19.99
CA ILE A 751 -2.72 -2.69 -20.39
C ILE A 751 -1.76 -3.61 -19.63
N GLU A 752 -2.29 -4.54 -18.85
CA GLU A 752 -1.51 -5.49 -18.04
C GLU A 752 -1.65 -6.90 -18.61
N ALA A 753 -0.59 -7.46 -19.20
CA ALA A 753 -0.54 -8.85 -19.68
C ALA A 753 -1.83 -9.33 -20.43
N ALA A 754 -2.43 -8.45 -21.23
CA ALA A 754 -3.74 -8.64 -21.88
C ALA A 754 -3.66 -8.58 -23.41
N LEU A 755 -4.72 -9.07 -24.07
CA LEU A 755 -4.87 -9.01 -25.53
C LEU A 755 -5.79 -7.84 -25.91
N VAL A 756 -5.28 -6.88 -26.69
CA VAL A 756 -6.10 -5.80 -27.24
C VAL A 756 -6.00 -5.82 -28.76
N SER A 757 -7.15 -5.92 -29.42
CA SER A 757 -7.27 -5.93 -30.87
C SER A 757 -8.27 -4.89 -31.33
N ALA A 758 -7.87 -4.05 -32.28
CA ALA A 758 -8.73 -3.06 -32.91
C ALA A 758 -8.58 -3.10 -34.43
N GLU A 759 -9.65 -2.80 -35.16
CA GLU A 759 -9.56 -2.61 -36.61
C GLU A 759 -9.10 -1.18 -36.96
N LEU A 760 -9.36 -0.21 -36.08
CA LEU A 760 -8.85 1.16 -36.18
C LEU A 760 -7.77 1.41 -35.12
N ASP A 761 -7.51 2.66 -34.75
CA ASP A 761 -6.41 3.04 -33.86
C ASP A 761 -6.58 2.53 -32.42
N ILE A 762 -5.45 2.29 -31.74
CA ILE A 762 -5.41 1.97 -30.30
C ILE A 762 -4.68 3.10 -29.59
N ALA A 763 -5.39 3.83 -28.73
CA ALA A 763 -4.84 4.90 -27.93
C ALA A 763 -4.86 4.52 -26.45
N ILE A 764 -3.69 4.59 -25.81
CA ILE A 764 -3.49 4.21 -24.41
C ILE A 764 -2.92 5.45 -23.70
N GLY A 765 -3.66 5.99 -22.74
CA GLY A 765 -3.24 7.15 -21.95
C GLY A 765 -2.02 6.83 -21.08
N GLY A 766 -2.03 5.67 -20.42
CA GLY A 766 -0.90 5.09 -19.72
C GLY A 766 0.05 4.34 -20.65
N GLY A 767 0.48 3.15 -20.24
CA GLY A 767 1.42 2.31 -21.00
C GLY A 767 1.04 0.84 -21.02
N ILE A 768 1.84 0.04 -21.71
CA ILE A 768 1.67 -1.40 -21.80
C ILE A 768 2.67 -2.07 -20.86
N GLN A 769 2.16 -2.76 -19.85
CA GLN A 769 2.91 -3.60 -18.91
C GLN A 769 2.71 -5.07 -19.28
N GLY A 770 3.54 -5.56 -20.21
CA GLY A 770 3.22 -6.79 -20.90
C GLY A 770 3.52 -8.08 -20.15
N GLY A 771 4.49 -8.09 -19.23
CA GLY A 771 4.92 -9.30 -18.52
C GLY A 771 5.30 -10.46 -19.45
N GLY A 772 5.68 -10.17 -20.71
CA GLY A 772 5.95 -11.15 -21.76
C GLY A 772 4.70 -11.77 -22.41
N LYS A 773 3.49 -11.35 -22.03
CA LYS A 773 2.21 -11.94 -22.47
C LYS A 773 1.27 -10.98 -23.18
N ALA A 774 1.42 -9.66 -23.00
CA ALA A 774 0.54 -8.71 -23.67
C ALA A 774 0.76 -8.68 -25.19
N VAL A 775 -0.35 -8.66 -25.92
CA VAL A 775 -0.38 -8.56 -27.37
C VAL A 775 -1.35 -7.44 -27.76
N VAL A 776 -0.83 -6.42 -28.43
CA VAL A 776 -1.63 -5.30 -28.94
C VAL A 776 -1.57 -5.33 -30.46
N ARG A 777 -2.72 -5.45 -31.13
CA ARG A 777 -2.79 -5.55 -32.60
C ARG A 777 -3.81 -4.62 -33.21
N THR A 778 -3.42 -3.93 -34.28
CA THR A 778 -4.29 -2.99 -35.00
C THR A 778 -4.01 -2.91 -36.50
N LYS A 779 -5.04 -2.64 -37.31
CA LYS A 779 -4.87 -2.29 -38.74
C LYS A 779 -4.56 -0.81 -38.97
N ARG A 780 -4.41 -0.01 -37.91
CA ARG A 780 -3.94 1.38 -37.95
C ARG A 780 -2.77 1.57 -36.99
N GLY A 781 -2.75 2.64 -36.21
CA GLY A 781 -1.64 3.01 -35.34
C GLY A 781 -1.88 2.71 -33.86
N VAL A 782 -0.79 2.74 -33.10
CA VAL A 782 -0.81 2.61 -31.63
C VAL A 782 -0.18 3.84 -31.02
N VAL A 783 -0.84 4.44 -30.04
CA VAL A 783 -0.30 5.53 -29.21
C VAL A 783 -0.25 5.08 -27.77
N ALA A 784 0.91 5.17 -27.12
CA ALA A 784 1.10 4.82 -25.71
C ALA A 784 2.15 5.70 -25.02
N THR A 785 2.10 5.82 -23.70
CA THR A 785 3.13 6.53 -22.94
C THR A 785 4.42 5.72 -22.84
N PHE A 786 4.34 4.41 -22.58
CA PHE A 786 5.48 3.49 -22.57
C PHE A 786 5.02 2.09 -22.96
N ILE A 787 5.95 1.24 -23.40
CA ILE A 787 5.68 -0.16 -23.76
C ILE A 787 6.78 -1.02 -23.15
N GLU A 788 6.42 -1.98 -22.32
CA GLU A 788 7.34 -2.91 -21.67
C GLU A 788 6.92 -4.36 -21.91
N GLN A 789 7.88 -5.21 -22.32
CA GLN A 789 7.72 -6.67 -22.39
C GLN A 789 6.44 -7.11 -23.12
N ALA A 790 6.13 -6.46 -24.25
CA ALA A 790 4.90 -6.66 -25.00
C ALA A 790 5.16 -6.88 -26.49
N THR A 791 4.19 -7.53 -27.16
CA THR A 791 4.16 -7.66 -28.62
C THR A 791 3.17 -6.65 -29.20
N VAL A 792 3.62 -5.80 -30.12
CA VAL A 792 2.80 -4.76 -30.75
C VAL A 792 2.82 -4.93 -32.26
N LEU A 793 1.65 -5.14 -32.86
CA LEU A 793 1.46 -5.36 -34.29
C LEU A 793 0.58 -4.25 -34.86
N ALA A 794 1.15 -3.33 -35.65
CA ALA A 794 0.42 -2.20 -36.19
C ALA A 794 0.64 -2.08 -37.70
N VAL A 795 -0.40 -1.84 -38.49
CA VAL A 795 -0.20 -1.61 -39.94
C VAL A 795 0.34 -0.19 -40.19
N SER A 796 -0.01 0.78 -39.33
CA SER A 796 0.46 2.16 -39.40
C SER A 796 1.53 2.45 -38.34
N ASP A 797 1.65 3.71 -37.93
CA ASP A 797 2.69 4.19 -37.03
C ASP A 797 2.49 3.72 -35.59
N VAL A 798 3.59 3.55 -34.86
CA VAL A 798 3.59 3.29 -33.40
C VAL A 798 4.25 4.47 -32.73
N MET A 799 3.48 5.25 -31.98
CA MET A 799 3.94 6.43 -31.27
C MET A 799 4.03 6.16 -29.77
N VAL A 800 5.21 6.32 -29.21
CA VAL A 800 5.48 6.11 -27.79
C VAL A 800 6.03 7.39 -27.18
N LYS A 801 5.49 7.83 -26.06
CA LYS A 801 5.95 9.08 -25.42
C LYS A 801 7.34 8.92 -24.79
N ASN A 802 7.56 7.86 -24.03
CA ASN A 802 8.75 7.68 -23.20
C ASN A 802 9.65 6.54 -23.70
N THR A 803 9.35 5.29 -23.38
CA THR A 803 10.32 4.19 -23.56
C THR A 803 9.65 2.94 -24.11
N ILE A 804 10.39 2.22 -24.96
CA ILE A 804 10.10 0.86 -25.41
C ILE A 804 11.16 -0.06 -24.80
N LEU A 805 10.74 -1.00 -23.95
CA LEU A 805 11.63 -1.86 -23.18
C LEU A 805 11.34 -3.34 -23.42
N ARG A 806 12.30 -4.05 -24.03
CA ARG A 806 12.25 -5.50 -24.25
C ARG A 806 10.97 -5.94 -25.00
N CYS A 807 10.59 -5.19 -26.03
CA CYS A 807 9.36 -5.43 -26.80
C CYS A 807 9.63 -6.12 -28.14
N ALA A 808 8.59 -6.75 -28.69
CA ALA A 808 8.54 -7.18 -30.07
C ALA A 808 7.56 -6.29 -30.83
N ILE A 809 8.06 -5.25 -31.51
CA ILE A 809 7.23 -4.32 -32.28
C ILE A 809 7.36 -4.65 -33.75
N LYS A 810 6.24 -4.75 -34.44
CA LYS A 810 6.15 -4.93 -35.88
C LYS A 810 5.17 -3.92 -36.44
N CYS A 811 5.66 -3.00 -37.26
CA CYS A 811 4.81 -2.07 -37.96
C CYS A 811 5.20 -1.80 -39.41
N ASN A 812 4.20 -1.46 -40.21
CA ASN A 812 4.41 -1.02 -41.59
C ASN A 812 4.42 0.50 -41.74
N GLY A 813 4.24 1.23 -40.63
CA GLY A 813 4.53 2.65 -40.52
C GLY A 813 5.95 2.91 -39.99
N ARG A 814 6.08 4.01 -39.24
CA ARG A 814 7.26 4.44 -38.48
C ARG A 814 7.04 4.18 -36.99
N VAL A 815 8.12 3.85 -36.27
CA VAL A 815 8.12 3.87 -34.80
C VAL A 815 8.70 5.20 -34.31
N VAL A 816 7.92 5.98 -33.57
CA VAL A 816 8.35 7.29 -33.05
C VAL A 816 8.35 7.25 -31.54
N VAL A 817 9.51 7.50 -30.94
CA VAL A 817 9.64 7.75 -29.51
C VAL A 817 9.80 9.25 -29.31
N ALA A 818 8.75 9.91 -28.83
CA ALA A 818 8.65 11.38 -28.86
C ALA A 818 9.54 12.07 -27.81
N GLY A 819 9.67 11.51 -26.61
CA GLY A 819 10.37 12.16 -25.49
C GLY A 819 11.88 12.32 -25.73
N ASP A 820 12.44 13.45 -25.28
CA ASP A 820 13.87 13.78 -25.42
C ASP A 820 14.80 12.83 -24.67
N ARG A 821 14.29 12.20 -23.61
CA ARG A 821 14.98 11.15 -22.84
C ARG A 821 14.49 9.74 -23.19
N GLY A 822 13.61 9.63 -24.18
CA GLY A 822 12.97 8.38 -24.55
C GLY A 822 13.90 7.47 -25.34
N GLY A 823 13.74 6.15 -25.14
CA GLY A 823 14.60 5.19 -25.82
C GLY A 823 13.99 3.84 -26.09
N ILE A 824 14.65 3.09 -26.97
CA ILE A 824 14.35 1.68 -27.26
C ILE A 824 15.48 0.85 -26.66
N VAL A 825 15.16 0.00 -25.69
CA VAL A 825 16.14 -0.84 -24.98
C VAL A 825 15.71 -2.30 -25.03
N GLY A 826 16.41 -3.10 -25.81
CA GLY A 826 16.19 -4.54 -25.92
C GLY A 826 14.95 -4.93 -26.74
N GLY A 827 15.00 -6.15 -27.28
CA GLY A 827 13.93 -6.71 -28.10
C GLY A 827 14.14 -6.47 -29.59
N THR A 828 13.06 -6.59 -30.36
CA THR A 828 13.08 -6.50 -31.82
C THR A 828 12.05 -5.49 -32.30
N VAL A 829 12.46 -4.50 -33.09
CA VAL A 829 11.56 -3.54 -33.73
C VAL A 829 11.70 -3.69 -35.24
N ARG A 830 10.60 -4.02 -35.92
CA ARG A 830 10.53 -4.09 -37.37
C ARG A 830 9.59 -2.99 -37.85
N ALA A 831 10.12 -2.00 -38.56
CA ALA A 831 9.36 -0.82 -38.97
C ALA A 831 9.64 -0.49 -40.42
N ARG A 832 8.64 -0.60 -41.31
CA ARG A 832 8.85 -0.40 -42.76
C ARG A 832 9.46 0.97 -43.06
N ARG A 833 8.95 2.04 -42.44
CA ARG A 833 9.45 3.41 -42.64
C ARG A 833 10.60 3.80 -41.70
N GLY A 834 11.09 2.85 -40.90
CA GLY A 834 12.14 3.04 -39.91
C GLY A 834 11.64 3.63 -38.59
N LEU A 835 12.51 4.33 -37.87
CA LEU A 835 12.21 4.82 -36.52
C LEU A 835 12.83 6.19 -36.25
N ASP A 836 12.28 6.89 -35.26
CA ASP A 836 12.80 8.14 -34.74
C ASP A 836 12.81 8.10 -33.21
N VAL A 837 13.99 8.16 -32.61
CA VAL A 837 14.22 7.94 -31.17
C VAL A 837 15.32 8.85 -30.64
N ALA A 838 15.24 9.26 -29.37
CA ALA A 838 16.35 9.96 -28.73
C ALA A 838 17.50 9.00 -28.37
N SER A 839 17.23 7.88 -27.70
CA SER A 839 18.25 6.88 -27.34
C SER A 839 17.94 5.50 -27.93
N LEU A 840 18.89 4.91 -28.66
CA LEU A 840 18.76 3.55 -29.18
C LEU A 840 19.78 2.63 -28.50
N GLY A 841 19.31 1.63 -27.75
CA GLY A 841 20.11 0.78 -26.88
C GLY A 841 20.43 1.42 -25.52
N ASN A 842 21.32 0.78 -24.76
CA ASN A 842 21.78 1.28 -23.47
C ASN A 842 23.27 0.96 -23.22
N SER A 843 23.86 1.59 -22.20
CA SER A 843 25.28 1.40 -21.82
C SER A 843 25.61 -0.02 -21.35
N ALA A 844 24.62 -0.78 -20.89
CA ALA A 844 24.78 -2.17 -20.50
C ALA A 844 24.89 -3.14 -21.69
N GLY A 845 24.76 -2.65 -22.94
CA GLY A 845 24.91 -3.48 -24.14
C GLY A 845 23.74 -4.45 -24.35
N VAL A 846 22.54 -4.11 -23.90
CA VAL A 846 21.36 -4.97 -24.09
C VAL A 846 21.06 -5.11 -25.57
N LYS A 847 21.08 -6.36 -26.06
CA LYS A 847 20.84 -6.70 -27.46
C LYS A 847 19.51 -6.11 -27.96
N THR A 848 19.61 -5.18 -28.89
CA THR A 848 18.47 -4.48 -29.48
C THR A 848 18.54 -4.63 -31.00
N THR A 849 17.51 -5.18 -31.63
CA THR A 849 17.52 -5.42 -33.08
C THR A 849 16.47 -4.58 -33.77
N ILE A 850 16.90 -3.81 -34.76
CA ILE A 850 16.04 -2.95 -35.57
C ILE A 850 16.07 -3.44 -37.00
N SER A 851 14.92 -3.73 -37.59
CA SER A 851 14.79 -3.98 -39.03
C SER A 851 13.96 -2.87 -39.66
N PHE A 852 14.39 -2.35 -40.81
CA PHE A 852 13.63 -1.33 -41.53
C PHE A 852 13.70 -1.46 -43.06
N GLY A 853 12.79 -0.78 -43.76
CA GLY A 853 12.80 -0.65 -45.22
C GLY A 853 12.04 -1.71 -46.01
N GLN A 854 11.41 -2.70 -45.36
CA GLN A 854 10.68 -3.79 -46.02
C GLN A 854 9.23 -3.94 -45.53
N ASP A 855 8.37 -4.61 -46.30
CA ASP A 855 6.98 -4.89 -45.91
C ASP A 855 6.88 -6.08 -44.94
N TYR A 856 6.72 -5.76 -43.67
CA TYR A 856 6.66 -6.75 -42.60
C TYR A 856 5.35 -7.57 -42.57
N LEU A 857 4.26 -7.11 -43.17
CA LEU A 857 3.05 -7.93 -43.36
C LEU A 857 3.27 -9.01 -44.42
N ILE A 858 4.09 -8.73 -45.44
CA ILE A 858 4.49 -9.75 -46.42
C ILE A 858 5.36 -10.80 -45.72
N ALA A 859 6.28 -10.41 -44.84
CA ALA A 859 7.04 -11.35 -44.02
C ALA A 859 6.14 -12.26 -43.16
N ASP A 860 5.09 -11.72 -42.53
CA ASP A 860 4.10 -12.55 -41.79
C ASP A 860 3.40 -13.57 -42.69
N ARG A 861 3.01 -13.15 -43.90
CA ARG A 861 2.37 -14.04 -44.87
C ARG A 861 3.32 -15.13 -45.35
N ILE A 862 4.59 -14.80 -45.56
CA ILE A 862 5.63 -15.78 -45.91
C ILE A 862 5.74 -16.82 -44.80
N GLU A 863 5.85 -16.40 -43.54
CA GLU A 863 5.96 -17.30 -42.38
C GLU A 863 4.71 -18.18 -42.25
N SER A 864 3.52 -17.61 -42.39
CA SER A 864 2.26 -18.36 -42.32
C SER A 864 2.14 -19.40 -43.44
N GLU A 865 2.49 -19.05 -44.68
CA GLU A 865 2.45 -19.99 -45.81
C GLU A 865 3.49 -21.10 -45.65
N GLN A 866 4.69 -20.78 -45.14
CA GLN A 866 5.72 -21.78 -44.83
C GLN A 866 5.25 -22.77 -43.76
N LYS A 867 4.59 -22.30 -42.71
CA LYS A 867 4.04 -23.17 -41.67
C LYS A 867 2.98 -24.14 -42.21
N GLU A 868 2.13 -23.68 -43.13
CA GLU A 868 1.14 -24.53 -43.78
C GLU A 868 1.79 -25.54 -44.75
N ILE A 869 2.84 -25.16 -45.46
CA ILE A 869 3.65 -26.08 -46.26
C ILE A 869 4.22 -27.19 -45.37
N GLU A 870 4.73 -26.86 -44.18
CA GLU A 870 5.32 -27.84 -43.28
C GLU A 870 4.28 -28.84 -42.74
N LYS A 871 3.06 -28.37 -42.43
CA LYS A 871 1.94 -29.25 -42.08
C LYS A 871 1.59 -30.22 -43.21
N LEU A 872 1.52 -29.72 -44.44
CA LEU A 872 1.24 -30.55 -45.63
C LEU A 872 2.34 -31.57 -45.88
N LYS A 873 3.61 -31.22 -45.68
CA LYS A 873 4.71 -32.19 -45.73
C LYS A 873 4.53 -33.31 -44.71
N GLY A 874 4.21 -32.96 -43.46
CA GLY A 874 3.92 -33.94 -42.41
C GLY A 874 2.74 -34.85 -42.78
N GLU A 875 1.67 -34.29 -43.34
CA GLU A 875 0.53 -35.06 -43.83
C GLU A 875 0.94 -36.02 -44.96
N ILE A 876 1.72 -35.56 -45.94
CA ILE A 876 2.22 -36.40 -47.04
C ILE A 876 3.05 -37.57 -46.49
N VAL A 877 3.94 -37.33 -45.53
CA VAL A 877 4.74 -38.39 -44.88
C VAL A 877 3.84 -39.40 -44.18
N SER A 878 2.80 -38.94 -43.48
CA SER A 878 1.85 -39.84 -42.80
C SER A 878 1.02 -40.68 -43.77
N ILE A 879 0.60 -40.09 -44.89
CA ILE A 879 -0.14 -40.77 -45.95
C ILE A 879 0.78 -41.79 -46.64
N ASP A 880 2.06 -41.47 -46.84
CA ASP A 880 3.02 -42.42 -47.41
C ASP A 880 3.26 -43.63 -46.50
N ALA A 881 3.34 -43.41 -45.20
CA ALA A 881 3.40 -44.50 -44.22
C ALA A 881 2.10 -45.33 -44.16
N ALA A 882 0.94 -44.74 -44.47
CA ALA A 882 -0.34 -45.45 -44.54
C ALA A 882 -0.47 -46.24 -45.86
N LEU A 883 -0.06 -45.66 -46.99
CA LEU A 883 -0.01 -46.32 -48.30
C LEU A 883 0.94 -47.52 -48.28
N GLY A 884 2.07 -47.43 -47.58
CA GLY A 884 2.98 -48.58 -47.38
C GLY A 884 2.38 -49.72 -46.54
N ARG A 885 1.34 -49.45 -45.74
CA ARG A 885 0.63 -50.44 -44.91
C ARG A 885 -0.67 -50.98 -45.55
N ALA A 886 -1.27 -50.25 -46.48
CA ALA A 886 -2.59 -50.51 -47.05
C ALA A 886 -2.60 -51.41 -48.30
N SER A 887 -1.62 -52.31 -48.46
CA SER A 887 -1.38 -53.09 -49.70
C SER A 887 -2.45 -54.14 -50.07
N SER A 888 -3.68 -54.10 -49.53
CA SER A 888 -4.70 -55.12 -49.80
C SER A 888 -6.16 -54.64 -49.86
N ASP A 889 -6.46 -53.34 -49.73
CA ASP A 889 -7.82 -52.80 -49.95
C ASP A 889 -7.83 -51.75 -51.09
N PRO A 890 -8.38 -52.07 -52.28
CA PRO A 890 -8.42 -51.17 -53.43
C PRO A 890 -9.15 -49.84 -53.17
N GLY A 891 -10.15 -49.84 -52.28
CA GLY A 891 -10.95 -48.64 -51.95
C GLY A 891 -10.14 -47.63 -51.15
N SER A 892 -9.60 -48.07 -50.01
CA SER A 892 -8.75 -47.27 -49.12
C SER A 892 -7.47 -46.78 -49.82
N PHE A 893 -6.85 -47.61 -50.66
CA PHE A 893 -5.65 -47.24 -51.40
C PHE A 893 -5.89 -46.10 -52.41
N SER A 894 -7.01 -46.14 -53.14
CA SER A 894 -7.39 -45.09 -54.09
C SER A 894 -7.71 -43.77 -53.40
N GLU A 895 -8.37 -43.82 -52.24
CA GLU A 895 -8.70 -42.67 -51.43
C GLU A 895 -7.43 -41.99 -50.85
N LEU A 896 -6.52 -42.76 -50.26
CA LEU A 896 -5.25 -42.26 -49.73
C LEU A 896 -4.37 -41.66 -50.84
N LYS A 897 -4.31 -42.27 -52.02
CA LYS A 897 -3.59 -41.72 -53.18
C LYS A 897 -4.21 -40.40 -53.64
N THR A 898 -5.53 -40.32 -53.70
CA THR A 898 -6.25 -39.08 -54.05
C THR A 898 -5.97 -37.96 -53.05
N ARG A 899 -5.99 -38.28 -51.75
CA ARG A 899 -5.64 -37.35 -50.67
C ARG A 899 -4.19 -36.89 -50.76
N LYS A 900 -3.24 -37.80 -51.03
CA LYS A 900 -1.82 -37.46 -51.26
C LYS A 900 -1.65 -36.47 -52.41
N VAL A 901 -2.30 -36.75 -53.55
CA VAL A 901 -2.24 -35.86 -54.73
C VAL A 901 -2.82 -34.48 -54.43
N LYS A 902 -3.93 -34.41 -53.69
CA LYS A 902 -4.50 -33.12 -53.24
C LYS A 902 -3.53 -32.34 -52.34
N ALA A 903 -2.94 -33.01 -51.34
CA ALA A 903 -1.96 -32.39 -50.44
C ALA A 903 -0.72 -31.88 -51.19
N MET A 904 -0.17 -32.66 -52.13
CA MET A 904 0.95 -32.23 -52.98
C MET A 904 0.60 -31.00 -53.84
N LYS A 905 -0.57 -30.98 -54.49
CA LYS A 905 -1.03 -29.82 -55.27
C LYS A 905 -1.19 -28.57 -54.40
N MET A 906 -1.73 -28.72 -53.19
CA MET A 906 -1.85 -27.60 -52.23
C MET A 906 -0.47 -27.10 -51.79
N MET A 907 0.48 -28.01 -51.55
CA MET A 907 1.85 -27.66 -51.18
C MET A 907 2.56 -26.89 -52.29
N GLU A 908 2.47 -27.33 -53.55
CA GLU A 908 3.05 -26.65 -54.71
C GLU A 908 2.46 -25.25 -54.92
N LYS A 909 1.13 -25.11 -54.82
CA LYS A 909 0.44 -23.81 -54.91
C LYS A 909 0.92 -22.84 -53.84
N ARG A 910 1.05 -23.31 -52.59
CA ARG A 910 1.57 -22.49 -51.49
C ARG A 910 3.06 -22.17 -51.68
N GLY A 911 3.86 -23.11 -52.18
CA GLY A 911 5.28 -22.89 -52.50
C GLY A 911 5.48 -21.78 -53.53
N SER A 912 4.68 -21.80 -54.60
CA SER A 912 4.66 -20.73 -55.61
C SER A 912 4.27 -19.38 -55.02
N ARG A 913 3.31 -19.37 -54.08
CA ARG A 913 2.91 -18.15 -53.36
C ARG A 913 4.02 -17.60 -52.47
N VAL A 914 4.75 -18.47 -51.77
CA VAL A 914 5.91 -18.08 -50.95
C VAL A 914 7.00 -17.44 -51.82
N PHE A 915 7.27 -18.00 -53.00
CA PHE A 915 8.24 -17.42 -53.95
C PHE A 915 7.84 -15.99 -54.34
N LEU A 916 6.60 -15.78 -54.78
CA LEU A 916 6.09 -14.45 -55.13
C LEU A 916 6.10 -13.47 -53.95
N LEU A 917 5.78 -13.93 -52.75
CA LEU A 917 5.83 -13.08 -51.56
C LEU A 917 7.27 -12.69 -51.18
N ARG A 918 8.25 -13.59 -51.36
CA ARG A 918 9.67 -13.27 -51.11
C ARG A 918 10.18 -12.21 -52.07
N GLU A 919 9.84 -12.31 -53.35
CA GLU A 919 10.17 -11.27 -54.34
C GLU A 919 9.62 -9.90 -53.92
N LYS A 920 8.35 -9.84 -53.51
CA LYS A 920 7.75 -8.60 -52.98
C LYS A 920 8.37 -8.12 -51.67
N PHE A 921 8.96 -9.00 -50.87
CA PHE A 921 9.60 -8.61 -49.61
C PHE A 921 10.96 -7.93 -49.83
N GLU A 922 11.61 -8.17 -50.98
CA GLU A 922 12.83 -7.48 -51.39
C GLU A 922 12.57 -6.05 -51.92
N GLU A 923 11.32 -5.63 -52.05
CA GLU A 923 10.97 -4.25 -52.41
C GLU A 923 11.39 -3.27 -51.29
N HIS A 924 12.25 -2.31 -51.64
CA HIS A 924 12.68 -1.25 -50.72
C HIS A 924 11.62 -0.15 -50.59
N PHE A 925 11.37 0.26 -49.36
CA PHE A 925 10.55 1.42 -49.02
C PHE A 925 11.41 2.52 -48.42
N ALA A 926 11.15 3.77 -48.83
CA ALA A 926 11.81 4.95 -48.27
C ALA A 926 11.71 4.96 -46.73
N SER A 927 12.86 4.88 -46.08
CA SER A 927 12.96 4.60 -44.66
C SER A 927 14.30 5.03 -44.08
N GLU A 928 14.29 5.37 -42.79
CA GLU A 928 15.46 5.91 -42.10
C GLU A 928 15.36 5.58 -40.59
N VAL A 929 16.51 5.40 -39.95
CA VAL A 929 16.63 5.26 -38.50
C VAL A 929 17.26 6.53 -37.95
N LYS A 930 16.44 7.43 -37.40
CA LYS A 930 16.87 8.69 -36.80
C LYS A 930 17.15 8.51 -35.31
N ILE A 931 18.38 8.81 -34.90
CA ILE A 931 18.80 8.80 -33.49
C ILE A 931 19.20 10.22 -33.07
N ARG A 932 18.30 10.92 -32.38
CA ARG A 932 18.48 12.32 -31.95
C ARG A 932 19.51 12.49 -30.84
N GLY A 933 19.67 11.47 -30.01
CA GLY A 933 20.59 11.43 -28.86
C GLY A 933 21.76 10.49 -29.11
N THR A 934 21.73 9.29 -28.51
CA THR A 934 22.86 8.33 -28.53
C THR A 934 22.43 6.96 -29.07
N LEU A 935 23.21 6.42 -30.00
CA LEU A 935 23.22 5.01 -30.40
C LEU A 935 24.25 4.28 -29.54
N TYR A 936 23.82 3.29 -28.76
CA TYR A 936 24.68 2.54 -27.85
C TYR A 936 25.22 1.23 -28.45
N PRO A 937 26.32 0.67 -27.92
CA PRO A 937 26.78 -0.66 -28.29
C PRO A 937 25.73 -1.76 -28.03
N GLY A 938 25.78 -2.83 -28.83
CA GLY A 938 24.83 -3.95 -28.74
C GLY A 938 23.53 -3.76 -29.54
N VAL A 939 23.40 -2.63 -30.24
CA VAL A 939 22.34 -2.41 -31.23
C VAL A 939 22.76 -2.98 -32.58
N VAL A 940 21.89 -3.80 -33.16
CA VAL A 940 22.03 -4.35 -34.51
C VAL A 940 20.90 -3.80 -35.38
N ILE A 941 21.25 -3.08 -36.42
CA ILE A 941 20.32 -2.51 -37.38
C ILE A 941 20.42 -3.33 -38.67
N GLU A 942 19.28 -3.71 -39.23
CA GLU A 942 19.17 -4.59 -40.38
C GLU A 942 18.22 -3.99 -41.42
N SER A 943 18.58 -4.13 -42.69
CA SER A 943 17.70 -3.85 -43.82
C SER A 943 18.13 -4.71 -45.01
N HIS A 944 17.18 -5.41 -45.64
CA HIS A 944 17.44 -6.25 -46.82
C HIS A 944 18.58 -7.26 -46.60
N GLY A 945 18.66 -7.86 -45.41
CA GLY A 945 19.70 -8.81 -45.05
C GLY A 945 21.10 -8.21 -44.87
N ARG A 946 21.23 -6.88 -44.85
CA ARG A 946 22.46 -6.16 -44.51
C ARG A 946 22.42 -5.71 -43.06
N TYR A 947 23.56 -5.81 -42.38
CA TYR A 947 23.65 -5.56 -40.94
C TYR A 947 24.61 -4.40 -40.64
N TYR A 948 24.24 -3.59 -39.67
CA TYR A 948 25.04 -2.56 -39.05
C TYR A 948 25.04 -2.79 -37.54
N GLU A 949 26.21 -3.05 -36.96
CA GLU A 949 26.36 -3.27 -35.52
C GLU A 949 27.09 -2.10 -34.88
N ALA A 950 26.46 -1.51 -33.86
CA ALA A 950 27.08 -0.47 -33.07
C ALA A 950 28.10 -1.08 -32.10
N THR A 951 29.39 -0.78 -32.32
CA THR A 951 30.50 -1.23 -31.45
C THR A 951 30.93 -0.16 -30.44
N SER A 952 30.61 1.11 -30.69
CA SER A 952 30.93 2.25 -29.85
C SER A 952 29.77 3.26 -29.84
N PRO A 953 29.62 4.07 -28.78
CA PRO A 953 28.53 5.03 -28.69
C PRO A 953 28.68 6.14 -29.73
N LYS A 954 27.61 6.40 -30.51
CA LYS A 954 27.55 7.47 -31.51
C LYS A 954 26.39 8.41 -31.21
N LYS A 955 26.52 9.70 -31.55
CA LYS A 955 25.50 10.71 -31.21
C LYS A 955 24.99 11.44 -32.44
N LYS A 956 23.70 11.79 -32.44
CA LYS A 956 23.04 12.58 -33.49
C LYS A 956 23.34 12.04 -34.88
N ILE A 957 22.88 10.81 -35.14
CA ILE A 957 23.10 10.14 -36.41
C ILE A 957 21.79 9.67 -37.01
N GLU A 958 21.83 9.48 -38.31
CA GLU A 958 20.80 8.85 -39.11
C GLU A 958 21.42 7.68 -39.87
N ILE A 959 20.71 6.56 -39.94
CA ILE A 959 21.11 5.39 -40.73
C ILE A 959 20.05 5.15 -41.80
N VAL A 960 20.51 5.07 -43.05
CA VAL A 960 19.66 4.85 -44.24
C VAL A 960 20.19 3.68 -45.06
N PHE A 961 19.30 2.98 -45.75
CA PHE A 961 19.69 1.99 -46.75
C PHE A 961 19.90 2.70 -48.09
N ASP A 962 21.10 2.55 -48.66
CA ASP A 962 21.44 3.12 -49.95
C ASP A 962 21.22 2.07 -51.05
N GLU A 963 20.20 2.30 -51.88
CA GLU A 963 19.78 1.39 -52.94
C GLU A 963 20.86 1.19 -54.03
N GLN A 964 21.72 2.19 -54.26
CA GLN A 964 22.75 2.12 -55.30
C GLN A 964 23.91 1.22 -54.87
N THR A 965 24.32 1.35 -53.61
CA THR A 965 25.46 0.61 -53.05
C THR A 965 25.05 -0.69 -52.35
N GLY A 966 23.76 -0.86 -52.03
CA GLY A 966 23.23 -2.00 -51.29
C GLY A 966 23.78 -2.08 -49.86
N ARG A 967 24.12 -0.94 -49.25
CA ARG A 967 24.75 -0.83 -47.93
C ARG A 967 23.96 0.11 -47.01
N LEU A 968 24.09 -0.13 -45.71
CA LEU A 968 23.63 0.80 -44.68
C LEU A 968 24.67 1.92 -44.53
N ILE A 969 24.24 3.17 -44.71
CA ILE A 969 25.08 4.36 -44.62
C ILE A 969 24.70 5.15 -43.37
N GLU A 970 25.71 5.52 -42.58
CA GLU A 970 25.58 6.45 -41.46
C GLU A 970 25.79 7.89 -41.94
N ARG A 971 24.92 8.80 -41.52
CA ARG A 971 24.98 10.24 -41.78
C ARG A 971 24.82 11.01 -40.46
N PRO A 972 25.45 12.19 -40.30
CA PRO A 972 25.13 13.08 -39.19
C PRO A 972 23.69 13.57 -39.32
N LEU A 973 22.95 13.58 -38.21
CA LEU A 973 21.60 14.12 -38.16
C LEU A 973 21.69 15.65 -38.21
N ALA A 974 21.07 16.27 -39.22
CA ALA A 974 21.09 17.71 -39.47
C ALA A 974 20.42 18.53 -38.35
#